data_AF-A0A8S2QE11-F1
#
_entry.id   AF-A0A8S2QE11-F1
#
_cell.length_a   1.000
_cell.length_b   1.000
_cell.length_c   1.000
_cell.angle_alpha   90.00
_cell.angle_beta   90.00
_cell.angle_gamma   90.00
#
_symmetry.space_group_name_H-M   'P 1'
#
loop_
_entity.id
_entity.type
_entity.pdbx_description
1 polymer ?
#
loop_
_entity_poly.entity_id
_entity_poly.type
_entity_poly.pdbx_seq_one_letter_code
_entity_poly.pdbx_strand_id
1 'polypeptide(L)'
;NSSETNISITYGIDWSERACPTSHCWFSYKLNDLSSSQPCALVSCKDSKSNNPSEFVQCESCLLIVHTHHLIDSSIIISKIIPACRPSFSESITANEMINQNKFDRHYWLHIPVLTKPCVLCKRKSMSSSLFGSGRPSTMPSLDAMTKSPTYKSPLPDSTSPKLCGTSNGFQCLWCSRSYHRRCWDQITRHDEYNKCDYGVLRNIIVRPQWLRRIPGPSPHFRAQYRFHTANDSTTVVDNYTPLLLFINKRSGGQSGEKIYRKLLHLLNPRQVFLLENDATILHALEIYSSLSNIRICVFGGDGTVGWILGCLAELYPPLNNPPVSICPLGTGNDLSRILLWGEQYDPKRLLSILTQIPRAQSIALDRWQVSIEQVNIARQDDLLASRSFLSLINHPKFVRDRNRASYQNNRTLPNTRFINYMSFGLDAAIALEFHDRRKRDPNKFSSPLKNKLMYLNESRKYLNDFARSKLWNLSSYIRLVCDGDDLTDSIRNCHTLLVLNIPGYASGTNPWGKTSNNASASSQTIIIQKDYDSYQEISTSSIEIIDLPANTHEVYELVTLNDCPNDQINLPTITTVPNPNGRFDRQDIDDKKIEVVGLSTTHMATIHMGFRGIRIAQCSNLRIEICCPMTAQMDGEPFYLPESVAVNITHAGQVLVSKNESR
;
A
#
# COMPACT_ATOMS: atom_id res chain seq x y z
N ASN A 1 -49.18 -0.08 32.93
CA ASN A 1 -47.90 -0.82 33.03
C ASN A 1 -47.73 -1.79 31.89
N SER A 2 -47.25 -1.28 30.75
CA SER A 2 -46.78 -2.07 29.61
C SER A 2 -45.52 -1.35 29.11
N SER A 3 -44.35 -1.87 29.47
CA SER A 3 -43.06 -1.33 29.08
C SER A 3 -42.84 -1.61 27.58
N GLU A 4 -43.03 -0.59 26.75
CA GLU A 4 -42.54 -0.59 25.37
C GLU A 4 -41.01 -0.68 25.40
N THR A 5 -40.47 -1.84 25.06
CA THR A 5 -39.05 -2.01 24.75
C THR A 5 -38.75 -1.32 23.43
N ASN A 6 -38.45 -0.03 23.49
CA ASN A 6 -37.86 0.71 22.36
C ASN A 6 -36.50 0.09 22.04
N ILE A 7 -36.43 -0.73 20.99
CA ILE A 7 -35.16 -1.21 20.43
C ILE A 7 -34.46 0.02 19.85
N SER A 8 -33.44 0.52 20.53
CA SER A 8 -32.63 1.63 20.04
C SER A 8 -31.90 1.21 18.76
N ILE A 9 -32.32 1.74 17.61
CA ILE A 9 -31.63 1.54 16.33
C ILE A 9 -30.33 2.35 16.38
N THR A 10 -29.19 1.67 16.50
CA THR A 10 -27.86 2.29 16.54
C THR A 10 -27.42 2.74 15.15
N TYR A 11 -27.03 4.02 15.02
CA TYR A 11 -26.48 4.59 13.80
C TYR A 11 -24.97 4.38 13.70
N GLY A 12 -24.56 3.54 12.76
CA GLY A 12 -23.17 3.26 12.36
C GLY A 12 -22.84 1.76 12.46
N ILE A 13 -21.87 1.26 11.69
CA ILE A 13 -21.24 -0.01 12.05
C ILE A 13 -20.38 0.26 13.28
N ASP A 14 -20.81 -0.24 14.44
CA ASP A 14 -20.04 -0.13 15.66
C ASP A 14 -18.93 -1.20 15.69
N TRP A 15 -17.69 -0.77 15.46
CA TRP A 15 -16.49 -1.59 15.66
C TRP A 15 -15.77 -1.25 16.98
N SER A 16 -16.40 -0.43 17.84
CA SER A 16 -15.90 -0.06 19.16
C SER A 16 -16.23 -1.14 20.19
N GLU A 17 -15.65 -1.04 21.39
CA GLU A 17 -15.91 -1.87 22.59
C GLU A 17 -17.36 -1.85 23.12
N ARG A 18 -18.31 -1.29 22.36
CA ARG A 18 -19.74 -1.30 22.68
C ARG A 18 -20.59 -2.24 21.80
N ALA A 19 -20.05 -2.77 20.70
CA ALA A 19 -20.81 -3.60 19.76
C ALA A 19 -21.23 -4.96 20.35
N CYS A 20 -22.51 -5.32 20.47
CA CYS A 20 -22.86 -6.59 21.13
C CYS A 20 -22.48 -7.85 20.29
N PRO A 21 -22.00 -8.95 20.90
CA PRO A 21 -21.70 -10.19 20.19
C PRO A 21 -22.88 -10.73 19.39
N THR A 22 -22.64 -10.99 18.10
CA THR A 22 -23.63 -11.46 17.12
C THR A 22 -24.81 -10.52 16.87
N SER A 23 -24.78 -9.31 17.44
CA SER A 23 -25.78 -8.26 17.22
C SER A 23 -25.65 -7.68 15.81
N HIS A 24 -26.76 -7.24 15.24
CA HIS A 24 -26.78 -6.65 13.90
C HIS A 24 -27.01 -5.14 14.01
N CYS A 25 -26.25 -4.33 13.26
CA CYS A 25 -26.46 -2.88 13.14
C CYS A 25 -27.44 -2.59 11.99
N TRP A 26 -28.75 -2.49 12.28
CA TRP A 26 -29.81 -2.34 11.29
C TRP A 26 -30.08 -0.90 10.87
N PHE A 27 -30.38 -0.69 9.59
CA PHE A 27 -30.74 0.61 9.00
C PHE A 27 -31.86 0.43 7.99
N SER A 28 -32.62 1.50 7.75
CA SER A 28 -33.62 1.52 6.67
C SER A 28 -32.94 1.23 5.33
N TYR A 29 -33.47 0.24 4.62
CA TYR A 29 -32.93 -0.18 3.33
C TYR A 29 -33.50 0.70 2.21
N LYS A 30 -32.63 1.36 1.43
CA LYS A 30 -33.03 2.16 0.26
C LYS A 30 -32.90 1.31 -1.00
N LEU A 31 -33.99 1.15 -1.76
CA LEU A 31 -33.99 0.41 -3.02
C LEU A 31 -33.21 1.19 -4.09
N ASN A 32 -32.27 0.54 -4.77
CA ASN A 32 -31.74 1.03 -6.06
C ASN A 32 -32.54 0.35 -7.18
N ASP A 33 -32.88 1.10 -8.24
CA ASP A 33 -33.88 0.85 -9.31
C ASP A 33 -33.78 -0.44 -10.17
N LEU A 34 -33.35 -1.59 -9.65
CA LEU A 34 -33.46 -2.88 -10.36
C LEU A 34 -34.58 -3.75 -9.79
N SER A 35 -35.67 -3.76 -10.56
CA SER A 35 -36.93 -4.51 -10.49
C SER A 35 -36.81 -6.02 -10.25
N SER A 36 -36.43 -6.42 -9.03
CA SER A 36 -36.68 -7.78 -8.53
C SER A 36 -36.98 -7.77 -7.04
N SER A 37 -38.05 -8.47 -6.65
CA SER A 37 -38.45 -8.69 -5.25
C SER A 37 -37.23 -9.12 -4.41
N GLN A 38 -36.87 -8.34 -3.39
CA GLN A 38 -35.72 -8.68 -2.55
C GLN A 38 -36.14 -9.66 -1.44
N PRO A 39 -35.45 -10.80 -1.32
CA PRO A 39 -35.73 -11.78 -0.28
C PRO A 39 -35.37 -11.26 1.13
N CYS A 40 -36.27 -11.42 2.09
CA CYS A 40 -35.89 -11.36 3.50
C CYS A 40 -34.93 -12.50 3.86
N ALA A 41 -33.82 -12.22 4.56
CA ALA A 41 -32.81 -13.19 4.97
C ALA A 41 -33.23 -14.13 6.13
N LEU A 42 -34.39 -13.89 6.74
CA LEU A 42 -34.95 -14.73 7.79
C LEU A 42 -35.37 -16.09 7.23
N VAL A 43 -34.91 -17.18 7.86
CA VAL A 43 -35.12 -18.57 7.40
C VAL A 43 -36.60 -18.94 7.34
N SER A 44 -37.41 -18.46 8.30
CA SER A 44 -38.83 -18.79 8.42
C SER A 44 -39.76 -17.81 7.72
N CYS A 45 -39.24 -16.77 7.05
CA CYS A 45 -40.06 -15.76 6.42
C CYS A 45 -40.86 -16.36 5.24
N LYS A 46 -42.20 -16.33 5.36
CA LYS A 46 -43.12 -16.77 4.31
C LYS A 46 -43.35 -15.68 3.25
N ASP A 47 -43.15 -14.41 3.62
CA ASP A 47 -43.42 -13.24 2.78
C ASP A 47 -42.18 -12.73 2.04
N SER A 48 -41.44 -13.62 1.38
CA SER A 48 -40.16 -13.28 0.71
C SER A 48 -40.23 -12.26 -0.44
N LYS A 49 -41.42 -11.72 -0.75
CA LYS A 49 -41.69 -10.84 -1.89
C LYS A 49 -42.56 -9.64 -1.46
N SER A 50 -41.96 -8.71 -0.72
CA SER A 50 -42.50 -7.35 -0.62
C SER A 50 -41.76 -6.44 -1.59
N ASN A 51 -42.51 -5.58 -2.29
CA ASN A 51 -41.95 -4.55 -3.17
C ASN A 51 -41.80 -3.20 -2.44
N ASN A 52 -42.20 -3.11 -1.17
CA ASN A 52 -42.15 -1.86 -0.41
C ASN A 52 -40.81 -1.75 0.36
N PRO A 53 -39.88 -0.87 -0.04
CA PRO A 53 -38.59 -0.74 0.62
C PRO A 53 -38.67 -0.22 2.06
N SER A 54 -39.75 0.49 2.43
CA SER A 54 -39.98 0.95 3.82
C SER A 54 -40.22 -0.20 4.80
N GLU A 55 -40.50 -1.41 4.31
CA GLU A 55 -40.68 -2.62 5.11
C GLU A 55 -39.39 -3.40 5.35
N PHE A 56 -38.25 -2.93 4.83
CA PHE A 56 -36.97 -3.62 4.96
C PHE A 56 -35.93 -2.81 5.73
N VAL A 57 -35.11 -3.56 6.46
CA VAL A 57 -33.90 -3.07 7.10
C VAL A 57 -32.71 -3.91 6.67
N GLN A 58 -31.56 -3.26 6.52
CA GLN A 58 -30.30 -3.88 6.18
C GLN A 58 -29.29 -3.70 7.30
N CYS A 59 -28.55 -4.77 7.61
CA CYS A 59 -27.42 -4.66 8.51
C CYS A 59 -26.22 -4.08 7.77
N GLU A 60 -25.67 -2.93 8.19
CA GLU A 60 -24.49 -2.35 7.53
C GLU A 60 -23.24 -3.25 7.63
N SER A 61 -23.14 -4.09 8.67
CA SER A 61 -21.93 -4.92 8.92
C SER A 61 -21.87 -6.19 8.07
N CYS A 62 -23.01 -6.81 7.81
CA CYS A 62 -23.09 -8.11 7.12
C CYS A 62 -24.07 -8.08 5.93
N LEU A 63 -24.57 -6.90 5.57
CA LEU A 63 -25.52 -6.62 4.48
C LEU A 63 -26.76 -7.52 4.44
N LEU A 64 -27.05 -8.25 5.53
CA LEU A 64 -28.29 -9.03 5.66
C LEU A 64 -29.47 -8.08 5.56
N ILE A 65 -30.47 -8.46 4.78
CA ILE A 65 -31.70 -7.70 4.59
C ILE A 65 -32.83 -8.48 5.25
N VAL A 66 -33.56 -7.90 6.19
CA VAL A 66 -34.74 -8.52 6.82
C VAL A 66 -35.91 -7.56 6.78
N HIS A 67 -37.14 -8.07 6.99
CA HIS A 67 -38.28 -7.16 7.15
C HIS A 67 -38.21 -6.47 8.51
N THR A 68 -38.63 -5.21 8.57
CA THR A 68 -38.71 -4.41 9.78
C THR A 68 -39.55 -5.11 10.87
N HIS A 69 -40.67 -5.75 10.50
CA HIS A 69 -41.54 -6.45 11.45
C HIS A 69 -40.88 -7.67 12.12
N HIS A 70 -39.91 -8.31 11.48
CA HIS A 70 -39.16 -9.41 12.09
C HIS A 70 -38.22 -8.98 13.21
N LEU A 71 -37.94 -7.68 13.34
CA LEU A 71 -37.16 -7.14 14.46
C LEU A 71 -38.03 -6.70 15.64
N ILE A 72 -39.32 -6.46 15.41
CA ILE A 72 -40.25 -5.91 16.41
C ILE A 72 -40.93 -7.05 17.20
N ASP A 73 -41.13 -8.20 16.57
CA ASP A 73 -41.78 -9.35 17.19
C ASP A 73 -40.83 -10.10 18.15
N SER A 74 -40.95 -9.82 19.44
CA SER A 74 -40.15 -10.39 20.52
C SER A 74 -40.40 -11.88 20.76
N SER A 75 -41.41 -12.49 20.11
CA SER A 75 -41.65 -13.93 20.15
C SER A 75 -40.69 -14.74 19.24
N ILE A 76 -40.00 -14.07 18.32
CA ILE A 76 -38.96 -14.64 17.48
C ILE A 76 -37.62 -14.51 18.22
N ILE A 77 -37.31 -15.46 19.09
CA ILE A 77 -36.04 -15.49 19.83
C ILE A 77 -34.86 -15.41 18.84
N ILE A 78 -34.18 -14.25 18.88
CA ILE A 78 -33.24 -13.69 17.91
C ILE A 78 -32.00 -14.58 17.64
N SER A 79 -31.77 -15.64 18.41
CA SER A 79 -30.56 -16.47 18.29
C SER A 79 -30.67 -17.70 17.38
N LYS A 80 -31.87 -18.05 16.86
CA LYS A 80 -32.04 -19.28 16.05
C LYS A 80 -32.53 -19.08 14.60
N ILE A 81 -32.93 -17.88 14.20
CA ILE A 81 -33.58 -17.67 12.89
C ILE A 81 -32.85 -16.66 11.99
N ILE A 82 -32.03 -15.77 12.56
CA ILE A 82 -31.17 -14.84 11.80
C ILE A 82 -29.72 -15.35 11.91
N PRO A 83 -28.96 -15.43 10.80
CA PRO A 83 -27.55 -15.79 10.85
C PRO A 83 -26.79 -14.90 11.83
N ALA A 84 -25.85 -15.47 12.58
CA ALA A 84 -25.02 -14.69 13.50
C ALA A 84 -24.29 -13.59 12.72
N CYS A 85 -24.44 -12.36 13.20
CA CYS A 85 -23.73 -11.22 12.63
C CYS A 85 -22.27 -11.22 13.07
N ARG A 86 -21.44 -10.49 12.32
CA ARG A 86 -20.02 -10.28 12.65
C ARG A 86 -19.72 -9.27 13.78
N PRO A 87 -20.60 -8.36 14.22
CA PRO A 87 -20.33 -7.50 15.35
C PRO A 87 -20.16 -8.32 16.62
N SER A 88 -19.04 -8.11 17.30
CA SER A 88 -18.87 -8.48 18.69
C SER A 88 -17.70 -7.71 19.25
N PHE A 89 -18.02 -6.81 20.18
CA PHE A 89 -17.21 -6.05 21.10
C PHE A 89 -18.11 -5.47 22.22
N SER A 90 -18.80 -6.27 23.03
CA SER A 90 -19.44 -5.78 24.26
C SER A 90 -19.28 -6.78 25.40
N GLU A 91 -19.38 -6.25 26.61
CA GLU A 91 -18.71 -6.70 27.84
C GLU A 91 -19.62 -7.53 28.77
N SER A 92 -20.83 -7.89 28.34
CA SER A 92 -21.87 -8.45 29.22
C SER A 92 -22.17 -9.93 29.03
N ILE A 93 -21.28 -10.69 28.37
CA ILE A 93 -21.41 -12.15 28.26
C ILE A 93 -20.50 -12.81 29.28
N THR A 94 -21.04 -13.74 30.08
CA THR A 94 -20.26 -14.47 31.09
C THR A 94 -19.15 -15.28 30.41
N ALA A 95 -18.01 -15.47 31.08
CA ALA A 95 -16.87 -16.22 30.54
C ALA A 95 -17.27 -17.61 29.99
N ASN A 96 -18.27 -18.26 30.60
CA ASN A 96 -18.80 -19.57 30.17
C ASN A 96 -19.61 -19.51 28.85
N GLU A 97 -20.32 -18.42 28.57
CA GLU A 97 -21.06 -18.24 27.32
C GLU A 97 -20.12 -17.89 26.15
N MET A 98 -19.03 -17.14 26.40
CA MET A 98 -17.98 -16.90 25.40
C MET A 98 -17.24 -18.19 25.00
N ILE A 99 -16.95 -19.06 25.98
CA ILE A 99 -16.30 -20.36 25.75
C ILE A 99 -17.18 -21.29 24.89
N ASN A 100 -18.51 -21.28 25.09
CA ASN A 100 -19.44 -22.08 24.30
C ASN A 100 -19.72 -21.52 22.90
N GLN A 101 -19.72 -20.19 22.72
CA GLN A 101 -19.90 -19.56 21.39
C GLN A 101 -18.66 -19.70 20.50
N ASN A 102 -17.45 -19.70 21.08
CA ASN A 102 -16.17 -19.82 20.37
C ASN A 102 -15.62 -21.25 20.28
N LYS A 103 -16.46 -22.27 20.52
CA LYS A 103 -16.02 -23.67 20.56
C LYS A 103 -15.50 -24.19 19.20
N PHE A 104 -15.92 -23.59 18.08
CA PHE A 104 -15.50 -23.97 16.73
C PHE A 104 -15.47 -22.75 15.78
N ASP A 105 -14.66 -22.84 14.72
CA ASP A 105 -14.59 -21.85 13.64
C ASP A 105 -15.93 -21.79 12.89
N ARG A 106 -16.74 -20.75 13.06
CA ARG A 106 -18.09 -20.63 12.44
C ARG A 106 -18.09 -19.79 11.17
N HIS A 107 -19.06 -20.05 10.30
CA HIS A 107 -19.33 -19.17 9.16
C HIS A 107 -20.05 -17.89 9.59
N TYR A 108 -19.61 -16.75 9.05
CA TYR A 108 -20.32 -15.47 9.13
C TYR A 108 -20.88 -15.12 7.76
N TRP A 109 -22.19 -14.91 7.67
CA TRP A 109 -22.91 -14.86 6.40
C TRP A 109 -23.25 -13.44 5.96
N LEU A 110 -23.01 -13.17 4.68
CA LEU A 110 -23.36 -11.96 3.94
C LEU A 110 -24.52 -12.27 2.99
N HIS A 111 -25.58 -11.47 3.00
CA HIS A 111 -26.63 -11.60 1.98
C HIS A 111 -26.12 -11.05 0.64
N ILE A 112 -26.29 -11.82 -0.44
CA ILE A 112 -25.91 -11.43 -1.79
C ILE A 112 -27.11 -11.53 -2.75
N PRO A 113 -27.46 -10.45 -3.47
CA PRO A 113 -28.59 -10.47 -4.40
C PRO A 113 -28.39 -11.39 -5.60
N VAL A 114 -27.13 -11.58 -6.03
CA VAL A 114 -26.74 -12.43 -7.16
C VAL A 114 -25.50 -13.24 -6.80
N LEU A 115 -25.53 -14.56 -7.00
CA LEU A 115 -24.34 -15.40 -6.90
C LEU A 115 -23.48 -15.26 -8.15
N THR A 116 -22.38 -14.52 -8.01
CA THR A 116 -21.34 -14.40 -9.04
C THR A 116 -20.46 -15.67 -9.11
N LYS A 117 -20.31 -16.37 -7.98
CA LYS A 117 -19.59 -17.65 -7.86
C LYS A 117 -20.57 -18.84 -7.87
N PRO A 118 -20.17 -20.01 -8.39
CA PRO A 118 -21.00 -21.20 -8.30
C PRO A 118 -21.33 -21.55 -6.85
N CYS A 119 -22.59 -21.91 -6.60
CA CYS A 119 -23.03 -22.42 -5.31
C CYS A 119 -22.23 -23.66 -4.93
N VAL A 120 -21.70 -23.71 -3.71
CA VAL A 120 -20.86 -24.84 -3.26
C VAL A 120 -21.64 -26.15 -3.22
N LEU A 121 -22.94 -26.10 -2.90
CA LEU A 121 -23.79 -27.29 -2.80
C LEU A 121 -24.24 -27.79 -4.19
N CYS A 122 -24.94 -26.95 -4.97
CA CYS A 122 -25.53 -27.38 -6.24
C CYS A 122 -24.65 -27.14 -7.48
N LYS A 123 -23.47 -26.54 -7.31
CA LYS A 123 -22.47 -26.25 -8.37
C LYS A 123 -22.93 -25.33 -9.50
N ARG A 124 -24.08 -24.66 -9.36
CA ARG A 124 -24.64 -23.72 -10.36
C ARG A 124 -24.46 -22.26 -9.93
N LYS A 125 -24.29 -21.34 -10.89
CA LYS A 125 -24.38 -19.88 -10.68
C LYS A 125 -25.84 -19.42 -10.76
N SER A 126 -26.13 -18.20 -10.30
CA SER A 126 -27.43 -17.56 -10.56
C SER A 126 -27.65 -17.39 -12.07
N MET A 127 -28.87 -17.65 -12.55
CA MET A 127 -29.22 -17.42 -13.95
C MET A 127 -29.17 -15.92 -14.23
N SER A 128 -28.36 -15.48 -15.20
CA SER A 128 -28.47 -14.11 -15.71
C SER A 128 -29.77 -14.01 -16.50
N SER A 129 -30.61 -13.05 -16.18
CA SER A 129 -31.73 -12.66 -17.03
C SER A 129 -31.21 -12.02 -18.31
N SER A 130 -30.71 -12.81 -19.26
CA SER A 130 -30.57 -12.35 -20.65
C SER A 130 -31.90 -12.59 -21.34
N LEU A 131 -32.67 -11.53 -21.53
CA LEU A 131 -33.69 -11.50 -22.56
C LEU A 131 -32.96 -11.63 -23.91
N PHE A 132 -33.48 -12.51 -24.77
CA PHE A 132 -33.04 -12.82 -26.14
C PHE A 132 -31.93 -13.86 -26.32
N GLY A 133 -32.25 -14.89 -27.13
CA GLY A 133 -31.27 -15.66 -27.90
C GLY A 133 -31.26 -17.16 -27.63
N SER A 134 -32.28 -17.88 -28.13
CA SER A 134 -32.18 -19.31 -28.42
C SER A 134 -31.07 -19.56 -29.43
N GLY A 135 -29.97 -20.21 -29.01
CA GLY A 135 -28.93 -20.68 -29.91
C GLY A 135 -27.92 -21.54 -29.15
N ARG A 136 -27.97 -22.85 -29.32
CA ARG A 136 -26.82 -23.73 -28.99
C ARG A 136 -25.63 -23.30 -29.86
N PRO A 137 -24.42 -23.37 -29.31
CA PRO A 137 -23.39 -24.09 -30.06
C PRO A 137 -22.68 -25.16 -29.23
N SER A 138 -22.33 -26.20 -29.95
CA SER A 138 -21.52 -27.36 -29.61
C SER A 138 -20.01 -27.04 -29.62
N THR A 139 -19.24 -27.97 -29.01
CA THR A 139 -17.81 -28.32 -29.20
C THR A 139 -16.66 -27.46 -28.60
N MET A 140 -16.02 -28.02 -27.54
CA MET A 140 -14.57 -28.25 -27.25
C MET A 140 -13.56 -27.07 -27.09
N PRO A 141 -12.32 -27.24 -26.51
CA PRO A 141 -11.85 -28.04 -25.36
C PRO A 141 -10.85 -27.32 -24.38
N SER A 142 -10.61 -27.98 -23.23
CA SER A 142 -9.40 -28.04 -22.33
C SER A 142 -8.76 -26.78 -21.66
N LEU A 143 -8.43 -26.87 -20.35
CA LEU A 143 -7.07 -27.20 -19.84
C LEU A 143 -7.04 -27.38 -18.29
N ASP A 144 -6.40 -28.47 -17.89
CA ASP A 144 -5.86 -28.97 -16.59
C ASP A 144 -5.33 -27.94 -15.57
N ALA A 145 -4.98 -28.24 -14.31
CA ALA A 145 -5.14 -29.32 -13.32
C ALA A 145 -4.49 -28.81 -12.00
N MET A 146 -4.43 -29.69 -11.00
CA MET A 146 -3.71 -29.59 -9.72
C MET A 146 -4.35 -28.79 -8.58
N THR A 147 -5.16 -29.50 -7.79
CA THR A 147 -4.96 -29.63 -6.33
C THR A 147 -5.70 -30.89 -5.88
N LYS A 148 -5.00 -32.02 -5.75
CA LYS A 148 -5.51 -33.19 -5.04
C LYS A 148 -5.31 -32.96 -3.54
N SER A 149 -6.41 -32.87 -2.79
CA SER A 149 -6.49 -33.06 -1.34
C SER A 149 -7.47 -34.20 -1.06
N PRO A 150 -7.29 -34.97 0.04
CA PRO A 150 -7.83 -36.32 0.15
C PRO A 150 -9.36 -36.32 0.19
N THR A 151 -9.95 -37.15 -0.66
CA THR A 151 -11.40 -37.38 -0.73
C THR A 151 -11.88 -38.11 0.52
N TYR A 152 -12.50 -37.38 1.44
CA TYR A 152 -13.52 -37.96 2.31
C TYR A 152 -14.81 -38.08 1.49
N LYS A 153 -15.15 -39.31 1.09
CA LYS A 153 -16.50 -39.63 0.60
C LYS A 153 -17.40 -39.72 1.84
N SER A 154 -18.25 -38.73 2.07
CA SER A 154 -19.45 -38.89 2.91
C SER A 154 -20.69 -38.95 2.00
N PRO A 155 -21.75 -39.68 2.40
CA PRO A 155 -22.90 -39.93 1.54
C PRO A 155 -23.76 -38.67 1.44
N LEU A 156 -24.00 -38.22 0.21
CA LEU A 156 -25.07 -37.25 -0.09
C LEU A 156 -26.43 -37.91 0.21
N PRO A 157 -27.42 -37.20 0.76
CA PRO A 157 -28.79 -37.72 0.81
C PRO A 157 -29.34 -37.78 -0.62
N ASP A 158 -29.69 -39.00 -1.03
CA ASP A 158 -30.20 -39.28 -2.36
C ASP A 158 -31.64 -38.79 -2.57
N SER A 159 -31.87 -38.32 -3.80
CA SER A 159 -33.13 -38.22 -4.52
C SER A 159 -34.18 -37.18 -4.09
N THR A 160 -34.26 -36.10 -4.85
CA THR A 160 -35.43 -35.77 -5.69
C THR A 160 -34.96 -34.88 -6.85
N SER A 161 -35.62 -35.01 -8.01
CA SER A 161 -35.38 -34.33 -9.30
C SER A 161 -34.75 -32.93 -9.27
N PRO A 162 -33.99 -32.52 -10.31
CA PRO A 162 -33.22 -31.28 -10.31
C PRO A 162 -34.16 -30.07 -10.46
N LYS A 163 -34.76 -29.62 -9.35
CA LYS A 163 -35.47 -28.35 -9.29
C LYS A 163 -34.49 -27.27 -9.76
N LEU A 164 -34.80 -26.61 -10.88
CA LEU A 164 -34.10 -25.42 -11.33
C LEU A 164 -33.97 -24.46 -10.14
N CYS A 165 -32.74 -24.22 -9.70
CA CYS A 165 -32.46 -23.23 -8.66
C CYS A 165 -32.51 -21.85 -9.33
N GLY A 166 -33.72 -21.37 -9.62
CA GLY A 166 -33.99 -20.07 -10.25
C GLY A 166 -33.88 -18.89 -9.30
N THR A 167 -33.33 -19.06 -8.09
CA THR A 167 -33.15 -17.97 -7.13
C THR A 167 -31.88 -17.21 -7.48
N SER A 168 -32.02 -15.92 -7.84
CA SER A 168 -30.88 -15.02 -8.04
C SER A 168 -30.07 -14.85 -6.76
N ASN A 169 -30.74 -14.80 -5.60
CA ASN A 169 -30.16 -14.49 -4.30
C ASN A 169 -29.55 -15.68 -3.52
N GLY A 170 -28.73 -15.34 -2.53
CA GLY A 170 -28.26 -16.28 -1.53
C GLY A 170 -27.29 -15.67 -0.52
N PHE A 171 -26.41 -16.50 0.02
CA PHE A 171 -25.51 -16.14 1.10
C PHE A 171 -24.07 -16.44 0.74
N GLN A 172 -23.16 -15.59 1.19
CA GLN A 172 -21.72 -15.79 1.07
C GLN A 172 -21.06 -15.70 2.44
N CYS A 173 -20.19 -16.64 2.77
CA CYS A 173 -19.39 -16.53 3.98
C CYS A 173 -18.34 -15.42 3.82
N LEU A 174 -18.23 -14.51 4.79
CA LEU A 174 -17.27 -13.41 4.80
C LEU A 174 -15.81 -13.89 4.83
N TRP A 175 -15.53 -15.01 5.50
CA TRP A 175 -14.17 -15.53 5.64
C TRP A 175 -13.80 -16.48 4.51
N CYS A 176 -14.44 -17.65 4.42
CA CYS A 176 -14.08 -18.62 3.40
C CYS A 176 -14.59 -18.27 1.99
N SER A 177 -15.40 -17.21 1.85
CA SER A 177 -15.93 -16.73 0.57
C SER A 177 -16.78 -17.75 -0.20
N ARG A 178 -17.21 -18.84 0.46
CA ARG A 178 -18.13 -19.84 -0.11
C ARG A 178 -19.52 -19.23 -0.25
N SER A 179 -20.14 -19.42 -1.40
CA SER A 179 -21.47 -18.91 -1.72
C SER A 179 -22.47 -20.06 -1.86
N TYR A 180 -23.68 -19.83 -1.40
CA TYR A 180 -24.79 -20.78 -1.44
C TYR A 180 -26.05 -20.05 -1.90
N HIS A 181 -26.81 -20.64 -2.82
CA HIS A 181 -28.17 -20.14 -3.07
C HIS A 181 -28.96 -20.20 -1.77
N ARG A 182 -29.96 -19.34 -1.60
CA ARG A 182 -30.78 -19.32 -0.39
C ARG A 182 -31.27 -20.72 0.04
N ARG A 183 -31.88 -21.47 -0.89
CA ARG A 183 -32.36 -22.85 -0.64
C ARG A 183 -31.24 -23.83 -0.26
N CYS A 184 -30.06 -23.67 -0.86
CA CYS A 184 -28.90 -24.51 -0.55
C CYS A 184 -28.31 -24.16 0.82
N TRP A 185 -28.33 -22.87 1.16
CA TRP A 185 -27.89 -22.38 2.46
C TRP A 185 -28.79 -22.90 3.59
N ASP A 186 -30.13 -22.90 3.40
CA ASP A 186 -31.09 -23.45 4.37
C ASP A 186 -30.88 -24.94 4.66
N GLN A 187 -30.31 -25.68 3.71
CA GLN A 187 -29.99 -27.10 3.89
C GLN A 187 -28.73 -27.28 4.74
N ILE A 188 -27.67 -26.52 4.48
CA ILE A 188 -26.39 -26.69 5.19
C ILE A 188 -26.46 -26.21 6.64
N THR A 189 -27.23 -25.17 6.95
CA THR A 189 -27.23 -24.58 8.29
C THR A 189 -27.95 -25.44 9.34
N ARG A 190 -28.77 -26.39 8.88
CA ARG A 190 -29.43 -27.40 9.73
C ARG A 190 -28.49 -28.53 10.18
N HIS A 191 -27.30 -28.63 9.60
CA HIS A 191 -26.33 -29.68 9.88
C HIS A 191 -25.03 -29.09 10.44
N ASP A 192 -24.73 -29.40 11.72
CA ASP A 192 -23.57 -28.86 12.43
C ASP A 192 -22.21 -29.16 11.77
N GLU A 193 -22.10 -30.29 11.06
CA GLU A 193 -20.88 -30.66 10.32
C GLU A 193 -20.51 -29.65 9.22
N TYR A 194 -21.51 -29.00 8.62
CA TYR A 194 -21.33 -28.01 7.54
C TYR A 194 -21.25 -26.57 8.04
N ASN A 195 -21.38 -26.35 9.35
CA ASN A 195 -21.30 -25.03 9.97
C ASN A 195 -19.87 -24.61 10.36
N LYS A 196 -18.85 -25.43 10.04
CA LYS A 196 -17.43 -25.15 10.30
C LYS A 196 -16.74 -24.42 9.14
N CYS A 197 -16.23 -23.23 9.43
CA CYS A 197 -15.49 -22.41 8.49
C CYS A 197 -14.01 -22.78 8.48
N ASP A 198 -13.46 -23.00 7.29
CA ASP A 198 -12.04 -23.24 7.07
C ASP A 198 -11.25 -21.96 6.75
N TYR A 199 -11.89 -20.79 6.83
CA TYR A 199 -11.36 -19.47 6.46
C TYR A 199 -10.88 -19.32 5.00
N GLY A 200 -11.09 -20.35 4.16
CA GLY A 200 -10.79 -20.35 2.74
C GLY A 200 -9.32 -20.01 2.42
N VAL A 201 -9.12 -19.16 1.40
CA VAL A 201 -7.79 -18.85 0.84
C VAL A 201 -6.94 -17.97 1.75
N LEU A 202 -7.56 -17.27 2.71
CA LEU A 202 -6.88 -16.37 3.66
C LEU A 202 -6.68 -17.03 5.03
N ARG A 203 -6.94 -18.34 5.15
CA ARG A 203 -6.87 -19.08 6.42
C ARG A 203 -5.55 -18.94 7.16
N ASN A 204 -4.43 -18.80 6.44
CA ASN A 204 -3.10 -18.71 7.04
C ASN A 204 -2.77 -17.31 7.58
N ILE A 205 -3.54 -16.28 7.21
CA ILE A 205 -3.30 -14.90 7.63
C ILE A 205 -4.37 -14.35 8.57
N ILE A 206 -5.53 -15.01 8.66
CA ILE A 206 -6.61 -14.59 9.55
C ILE A 206 -6.27 -15.00 10.98
N VAL A 207 -6.04 -14.03 11.85
CA VAL A 207 -6.09 -14.20 13.31
C VAL A 207 -7.49 -14.69 13.66
N ARG A 208 -7.59 -15.92 14.16
CA ARG A 208 -8.87 -16.52 14.49
C ARG A 208 -9.48 -15.84 15.71
N PRO A 209 -10.78 -15.50 15.72
CA PRO A 209 -11.39 -14.83 16.85
C PRO A 209 -11.26 -15.57 18.19
N GLN A 210 -11.23 -16.91 18.20
CA GLN A 210 -11.08 -17.68 19.45
C GLN A 210 -9.72 -17.51 20.12
N TRP A 211 -8.71 -17.00 19.40
CA TRP A 211 -7.38 -16.78 19.97
C TRP A 211 -7.24 -15.47 20.72
N LEU A 212 -8.24 -14.59 20.64
CA LEU A 212 -8.25 -13.32 21.34
C LEU A 212 -9.04 -13.45 22.62
N ARG A 213 -8.35 -13.36 23.76
CA ARG A 213 -8.99 -13.25 25.07
C ARG A 213 -9.05 -11.78 25.47
N ARG A 214 -10.24 -11.32 25.87
CA ARG A 214 -10.40 -10.01 26.51
C ARG A 214 -9.86 -10.06 27.93
N ILE A 215 -9.07 -9.07 28.30
CA ILE A 215 -8.62 -8.81 29.66
C ILE A 215 -9.37 -7.55 30.16
N PRO A 216 -10.05 -7.63 31.31
CA PRO A 216 -10.66 -6.45 31.94
C PRO A 216 -9.59 -5.37 32.16
N GLY A 217 -9.90 -4.11 31.84
CA GLY A 217 -9.02 -2.99 32.15
C GLY A 217 -8.81 -2.84 33.67
N PRO A 218 -7.75 -2.14 34.11
CA PRO A 218 -7.49 -1.91 35.54
C PRO A 218 -8.57 -1.08 36.25
N SER A 219 -9.48 -0.43 35.50
CA SER A 219 -10.69 0.20 36.04
C SER A 219 -11.83 0.24 35.00
N PRO A 220 -13.09 0.52 35.42
CA PRO A 220 -14.24 0.67 34.52
C PRO A 220 -14.09 1.79 33.47
N HIS A 221 -13.14 2.70 33.69
CA HIS A 221 -12.84 3.80 32.77
C HIS A 221 -11.68 3.49 31.81
N PHE A 222 -10.95 2.39 32.03
CA PHE A 222 -9.91 1.92 31.13
C PHE A 222 -10.49 0.92 30.13
N ARG A 223 -10.14 1.11 28.85
CA ARG A 223 -10.49 0.20 27.75
C ARG A 223 -10.06 -1.22 28.06
N ALA A 224 -10.89 -2.18 27.65
CA ALA A 224 -10.55 -3.59 27.78
C ALA A 224 -9.38 -3.93 26.86
N GLN A 225 -8.36 -4.60 27.38
CA GLN A 225 -7.23 -5.04 26.58
C GLN A 225 -7.54 -6.39 25.94
N TYR A 226 -6.90 -6.70 24.82
CA TYR A 226 -6.94 -8.04 24.26
C TYR A 226 -5.56 -8.64 24.44
N ARG A 227 -5.51 -9.88 24.89
CA ARG A 227 -4.29 -10.68 24.89
C ARG A 227 -4.54 -11.92 24.09
N PHE A 228 -3.57 -12.25 23.25
CA PHE A 228 -3.56 -13.52 22.58
C PHE A 228 -3.49 -14.67 23.61
N HIS A 229 -4.38 -15.65 23.48
CA HIS A 229 -4.38 -16.88 24.27
C HIS A 229 -4.53 -18.06 23.31
N THR A 230 -3.50 -18.90 23.23
CA THR A 230 -3.65 -20.23 22.65
C THR A 230 -4.44 -21.07 23.65
N ALA A 231 -5.63 -21.55 23.25
CA ALA A 231 -6.17 -22.73 23.91
C ALA A 231 -5.11 -23.84 23.82
N ASN A 232 -4.91 -24.60 24.89
CA ASN A 232 -3.87 -25.63 25.08
C ASN A 232 -3.89 -26.81 24.06
N ASP A 233 -4.28 -26.60 22.80
CA ASP A 233 -4.02 -27.56 21.72
C ASP A 233 -2.57 -27.40 21.25
N SER A 234 -1.67 -28.01 22.03
CA SER A 234 -0.29 -28.34 21.64
C SER A 234 -0.20 -29.26 20.40
N THR A 235 -1.30 -29.49 19.68
CA THR A 235 -1.41 -30.37 18.51
C THR A 235 -1.55 -29.62 17.18
N THR A 236 -1.59 -28.29 17.17
CA THR A 236 -1.57 -27.54 15.90
C THR A 236 -0.55 -26.41 15.89
N VAL A 237 0.74 -26.78 15.94
CA VAL A 237 1.70 -26.07 15.10
C VAL A 237 1.22 -26.28 13.66
N VAL A 238 0.33 -25.41 13.20
CA VAL A 238 -0.14 -25.45 11.82
C VAL A 238 1.06 -25.02 10.99
N ASP A 239 1.80 -26.00 10.45
CA ASP A 239 2.85 -25.75 9.47
C ASP A 239 2.35 -24.70 8.44
N ASN A 240 3.07 -23.58 8.32
CA ASN A 240 2.77 -22.46 7.42
C ASN A 240 1.64 -21.48 7.83
N TYR A 241 1.34 -21.33 9.13
CA TYR A 241 0.47 -20.24 9.61
C TYR A 241 1.27 -18.95 9.88
N THR A 242 0.83 -17.82 9.29
CA THR A 242 1.54 -16.53 9.28
C THR A 242 0.53 -15.40 9.53
N PRO A 243 0.18 -15.10 10.80
CA PRO A 243 -0.78 -14.03 11.12
C PRO A 243 -0.39 -12.71 10.46
N LEU A 244 -1.37 -11.99 9.91
CA LEU A 244 -1.13 -10.71 9.25
C LEU A 244 -1.81 -9.57 10.02
N LEU A 245 -1.00 -8.61 10.47
CA LEU A 245 -1.49 -7.34 11.00
C LEU A 245 -1.48 -6.28 9.90
N LEU A 246 -2.55 -5.50 9.78
CA LEU A 246 -2.70 -4.51 8.73
C LEU A 246 -2.78 -3.11 9.36
N PHE A 247 -1.89 -2.21 8.95
CA PHE A 247 -1.97 -0.80 9.31
C PHE A 247 -2.38 0.02 8.09
N ILE A 248 -3.39 0.85 8.22
CA ILE A 248 -3.97 1.61 7.11
C ILE A 248 -3.98 3.09 7.45
N ASN A 249 -3.28 3.88 6.63
CA ASN A 249 -3.39 5.33 6.71
C ASN A 249 -4.60 5.79 5.89
N LYS A 250 -5.67 6.23 6.59
CA LYS A 250 -6.92 6.70 5.96
C LYS A 250 -6.73 7.87 4.99
N ARG A 251 -5.67 8.68 5.18
CA ARG A 251 -5.37 9.86 4.37
C ARG A 251 -4.60 9.54 3.09
N SER A 252 -3.99 8.36 2.97
CA SER A 252 -3.22 7.95 1.79
C SER A 252 -4.12 7.63 0.59
N GLY A 253 -3.56 7.68 -0.62
CA GLY A 253 -4.22 7.23 -1.86
C GLY A 253 -5.41 8.07 -2.32
N GLY A 254 -5.36 9.40 -2.11
CA GLY A 254 -6.49 10.28 -2.45
C GLY A 254 -7.76 9.93 -1.66
N GLN A 255 -7.61 9.62 -0.36
CA GLN A 255 -8.69 9.19 0.54
C GLN A 255 -9.29 7.80 0.22
N SER A 256 -8.61 6.99 -0.61
CA SER A 256 -9.02 5.60 -0.87
C SER A 256 -8.82 4.68 0.34
N GLY A 257 -8.02 5.08 1.34
CA GLY A 257 -7.72 4.30 2.54
C GLY A 257 -8.97 3.84 3.29
N GLU A 258 -9.98 4.69 3.41
CA GLU A 258 -11.27 4.36 4.07
C GLU A 258 -12.02 3.23 3.33
N LYS A 259 -12.08 3.30 1.99
CA LYS A 259 -12.73 2.25 1.18
C LYS A 259 -12.01 0.91 1.32
N ILE A 260 -10.68 0.94 1.39
CA ILE A 260 -9.84 -0.25 1.56
C ILE A 260 -10.03 -0.83 2.96
N TYR A 261 -10.03 0.01 3.99
CA TYR A 261 -10.31 -0.38 5.37
C TYR A 261 -11.63 -1.15 5.47
N ARG A 262 -12.73 -0.58 4.96
CA ARG A 262 -14.04 -1.26 4.93
C ARG A 262 -13.98 -2.60 4.20
N LYS A 263 -13.28 -2.69 3.07
CA LYS A 263 -13.12 -3.95 2.33
C LYS A 263 -12.34 -5.00 3.14
N LEU A 264 -11.27 -4.59 3.82
CA LEU A 264 -10.47 -5.47 4.67
C LEU A 264 -11.24 -5.97 5.88
N LEU A 265 -12.08 -5.13 6.50
CA LEU A 265 -12.97 -5.54 7.59
C LEU A 265 -13.97 -6.64 7.18
N HIS A 266 -14.29 -6.76 5.88
CA HIS A 266 -15.11 -7.86 5.37
C HIS A 266 -14.28 -9.12 5.10
N LEU A 267 -13.02 -8.98 4.69
CA LEU A 267 -12.15 -10.11 4.32
C LEU A 267 -11.45 -10.77 5.53
N LEU A 268 -11.13 -9.98 6.55
CA LEU A 268 -10.17 -10.31 7.61
C LEU A 268 -10.75 -9.99 8.98
N ASN A 269 -10.28 -10.66 10.05
CA ASN A 269 -10.72 -10.35 11.43
C ASN A 269 -10.58 -8.83 11.70
N PRO A 270 -11.62 -8.11 12.16
CA PRO A 270 -11.51 -6.66 12.40
C PRO A 270 -10.42 -6.30 13.40
N ARG A 271 -10.10 -7.20 14.34
CA ARG A 271 -9.06 -6.98 15.37
C ARG A 271 -7.62 -7.07 14.86
N GLN A 272 -7.39 -7.47 13.61
CA GLN A 272 -6.06 -7.42 12.97
C GLN A 272 -5.95 -6.31 11.92
N VAL A 273 -6.96 -5.42 11.81
CA VAL A 273 -6.99 -4.31 10.87
C VAL A 273 -7.04 -2.99 11.66
N PHE A 274 -5.96 -2.23 11.59
CA PHE A 274 -5.74 -1.02 12.38
C PHE A 274 -5.72 0.23 11.50
N LEU A 275 -6.48 1.24 11.89
CA LEU A 275 -6.34 2.58 11.33
C LEU A 275 -5.15 3.27 12.00
N LEU A 276 -4.18 3.70 11.20
CA LEU A 276 -2.99 4.37 11.70
C LEU A 276 -3.32 5.82 12.03
N GLU A 277 -3.23 6.17 13.32
CA GLU A 277 -3.54 7.52 13.82
C GLU A 277 -2.38 8.14 14.59
N ASN A 278 -1.69 7.34 15.41
CA ASN A 278 -0.53 7.72 16.22
C ASN A 278 0.27 6.47 16.62
N ASP A 279 1.40 6.67 17.30
CA ASP A 279 2.28 5.60 17.80
C ASP A 279 1.55 4.63 18.73
N ALA A 280 0.59 5.11 19.53
CA ALA A 280 -0.15 4.27 20.46
C ALA A 280 -0.96 3.19 19.73
N THR A 281 -1.44 3.44 18.51
CA THR A 281 -2.05 2.38 17.68
C THR A 281 -1.07 1.26 17.36
N ILE A 282 0.17 1.60 16.99
CA ILE A 282 1.21 0.63 16.64
C ILE A 282 1.58 -0.19 17.87
N LEU A 283 1.87 0.49 18.98
CA LEU A 283 2.23 -0.13 20.26
C LEU A 283 1.13 -1.08 20.75
N HIS A 284 -0.12 -0.61 20.73
CA HIS A 284 -1.25 -1.41 21.17
C HIS A 284 -1.46 -2.66 20.31
N ALA A 285 -1.34 -2.54 18.99
CA ALA A 285 -1.43 -3.69 18.10
C ALA A 285 -0.33 -4.73 18.39
N LEU A 286 0.91 -4.28 18.55
CA LEU A 286 2.04 -5.17 18.86
C LEU A 286 1.90 -5.82 20.25
N GLU A 287 1.37 -5.09 21.23
CA GLU A 287 1.10 -5.61 22.58
C GLU A 287 0.09 -6.77 22.56
N ILE A 288 -1.05 -6.59 21.86
CA ILE A 288 -2.11 -7.61 21.74
C ILE A 288 -1.54 -8.94 21.22
N TYR A 289 -0.65 -8.84 20.24
CA TYR A 289 -0.13 -9.97 19.48
C TYR A 289 1.30 -10.36 19.86
N SER A 290 1.85 -9.83 20.95
CA SER A 290 3.25 -10.03 21.37
C SER A 290 3.65 -11.51 21.58
N SER A 291 2.70 -12.38 21.90
CA SER A 291 2.94 -13.82 22.11
C SER A 291 2.75 -14.69 20.85
N LEU A 292 2.35 -14.11 19.72
CA LEU A 292 2.27 -14.81 18.44
C LEU A 292 3.63 -14.84 17.76
N SER A 293 4.10 -16.03 17.40
CA SER A 293 5.25 -16.21 16.51
C SER A 293 4.86 -16.02 15.04
N ASN A 294 5.86 -15.73 14.18
CA ASN A 294 5.69 -15.68 12.72
C ASN A 294 4.64 -14.66 12.23
N ILE A 295 4.46 -13.55 12.97
CA ILE A 295 3.62 -12.44 12.51
C ILE A 295 4.29 -11.74 11.31
N ARG A 296 3.46 -11.29 10.38
CA ARG A 296 3.84 -10.27 9.39
C ARG A 296 2.98 -9.03 9.53
N ILE A 297 3.51 -7.91 9.06
CA ILE A 297 2.82 -6.63 9.03
C ILE A 297 2.63 -6.22 7.57
N CYS A 298 1.46 -5.68 7.21
CA CYS A 298 1.22 -5.04 5.93
C CYS A 298 0.75 -3.60 6.11
N VAL A 299 1.47 -2.67 5.48
CA VAL A 299 1.19 -1.24 5.58
C VAL A 299 0.52 -0.75 4.31
N PHE A 300 -0.68 -0.22 4.44
CA PHE A 300 -1.42 0.47 3.38
C PHE A 300 -1.14 1.96 3.47
N GLY A 301 -0.17 2.44 2.70
CA GLY A 301 0.35 3.80 2.78
C GLY A 301 1.34 4.14 1.67
N GLY A 302 1.86 5.36 1.70
CA GLY A 302 3.04 5.76 0.91
C GLY A 302 4.32 5.62 1.71
N ASP A 303 5.46 6.00 1.13
CA ASP A 303 6.79 5.83 1.73
C ASP A 303 6.89 6.42 3.15
N GLY A 304 6.40 7.64 3.39
CA GLY A 304 6.39 8.24 4.73
C GLY A 304 5.56 7.48 5.78
N THR A 305 4.48 6.79 5.37
CA THR A 305 3.70 5.93 6.28
C THR A 305 4.46 4.66 6.63
N VAL A 306 5.15 4.08 5.65
CA VAL A 306 5.99 2.89 5.86
C VAL A 306 7.19 3.24 6.75
N GLY A 307 7.87 4.36 6.47
CA GLY A 307 8.99 4.87 7.26
C GLY A 307 8.61 5.13 8.72
N TRP A 308 7.40 5.65 8.97
CA TRP A 308 6.89 5.83 10.33
C TRP A 308 6.80 4.51 11.10
N ILE A 309 6.16 3.49 10.51
CA ILE A 309 6.02 2.18 11.15
C ILE A 309 7.38 1.49 11.34
N LEU A 310 8.26 1.53 10.34
CA LEU A 310 9.61 0.97 10.43
C LEU A 310 10.45 1.69 11.49
N GLY A 311 10.29 3.01 11.63
CA GLY A 311 10.91 3.81 12.69
C GLY A 311 10.51 3.29 14.06
N CYS A 312 9.21 3.16 14.32
CA CYS A 312 8.67 2.63 15.57
C CYS A 312 9.14 1.19 15.84
N LEU A 313 9.11 0.32 14.84
CA LEU A 313 9.54 -1.08 14.99
C LEU A 313 11.02 -1.20 15.38
N ALA A 314 11.92 -0.42 14.80
CA ALA A 314 13.33 -0.55 15.15
C ALA A 314 13.65 -0.15 16.60
N GLU A 315 12.90 0.81 17.16
CA GLU A 315 13.08 1.20 18.57
C GLU A 315 12.52 0.13 19.51
N LEU A 316 11.45 -0.55 19.11
CA LEU A 316 10.81 -1.63 19.89
C LEU A 316 11.54 -2.96 19.78
N TYR A 317 12.25 -3.17 18.68
CA TYR A 317 12.98 -4.39 18.35
C TYR A 317 14.45 -4.04 18.04
N PRO A 318 15.27 -3.71 19.06
CA PRO A 318 16.68 -3.34 18.88
C PRO A 318 17.59 -4.43 18.26
N PRO A 319 17.39 -5.75 18.49
CA PRO A 319 17.92 -6.77 17.59
C PRO A 319 17.02 -6.91 16.36
N LEU A 320 17.57 -7.31 15.21
CA LEU A 320 16.81 -7.49 13.96
C LEU A 320 15.81 -8.67 14.04
N ASN A 321 14.74 -8.49 14.81
CA ASN A 321 13.72 -9.48 15.10
C ASN A 321 12.29 -8.91 15.01
N ASN A 322 12.13 -7.72 14.45
CA ASN A 322 10.81 -7.15 14.19
C ASN A 322 10.02 -8.03 13.20
N PRO A 323 8.67 -8.06 13.26
CA PRO A 323 7.86 -8.69 12.23
C PRO A 323 8.16 -8.09 10.84
N PRO A 324 8.38 -8.91 9.79
CA PRO A 324 8.67 -8.39 8.45
C PRO A 324 7.50 -7.56 7.90
N VAL A 325 7.84 -6.41 7.29
CA VAL A 325 6.86 -5.45 6.79
C VAL A 325 6.67 -5.54 5.27
N SER A 326 5.46 -5.84 4.82
CA SER A 326 4.98 -5.74 3.44
C SER A 326 4.32 -4.39 3.18
N ILE A 327 4.31 -3.96 1.92
CA ILE A 327 3.75 -2.66 1.53
C ILE A 327 2.57 -2.85 0.57
N CYS A 328 1.51 -2.09 0.79
CA CYS A 328 0.45 -1.86 -0.18
C CYS A 328 0.48 -0.38 -0.62
N PRO A 329 0.94 -0.09 -1.85
CA PRO A 329 1.36 1.25 -2.27
C PRO A 329 0.18 2.21 -2.50
N LEU A 330 -0.14 3.04 -1.51
CA LEU A 330 -1.16 4.09 -1.58
C LEU A 330 -0.57 5.49 -1.83
N GLY A 331 0.76 5.64 -1.89
CA GLY A 331 1.42 6.92 -2.18
C GLY A 331 1.51 7.25 -3.68
N THR A 332 2.18 8.35 -4.00
CA THR A 332 2.50 8.75 -5.39
C THR A 332 3.88 8.23 -5.84
N GLY A 333 4.89 8.32 -4.97
CA GLY A 333 6.26 7.84 -5.22
C GLY A 333 6.35 6.32 -5.16
N ASN A 334 6.13 5.78 -3.95
CA ASN A 334 6.16 4.36 -3.60
C ASN A 334 7.50 3.71 -3.97
N ASP A 335 8.61 4.40 -3.71
CA ASP A 335 9.96 3.97 -4.09
C ASP A 335 10.31 2.65 -3.41
N LEU A 336 10.10 2.53 -2.11
CA LEU A 336 10.40 1.29 -1.38
C LEU A 336 9.52 0.13 -1.85
N SER A 337 8.24 0.38 -2.14
CA SER A 337 7.33 -0.63 -2.69
C SER A 337 7.77 -1.14 -4.05
N ARG A 338 8.35 -0.28 -4.91
CA ARG A 338 8.89 -0.68 -6.22
C ARG A 338 10.08 -1.60 -6.05
N ILE A 339 11.04 -1.23 -5.19
CA ILE A 339 12.24 -2.02 -4.94
C ILE A 339 11.92 -3.36 -4.29
N LEU A 340 10.98 -3.40 -3.35
CA LEU A 340 10.51 -4.62 -2.69
C LEU A 340 9.52 -5.43 -3.52
N LEU A 341 9.26 -5.03 -4.77
CA LEU A 341 8.36 -5.71 -5.72
C LEU A 341 6.90 -5.81 -5.22
N TRP A 342 6.45 -4.87 -4.39
CA TRP A 342 5.03 -4.67 -4.05
C TRP A 342 4.31 -3.74 -5.04
N GLY A 343 5.05 -3.24 -6.03
CA GLY A 343 4.55 -2.52 -7.18
C GLY A 343 4.41 -1.02 -6.99
N GLU A 344 3.98 -0.39 -8.07
CA GLU A 344 4.00 1.06 -8.21
C GLU A 344 2.83 1.79 -7.55
N GLN A 345 1.65 1.20 -7.66
CA GLN A 345 0.37 1.76 -7.25
C GLN A 345 -0.55 0.61 -6.85
N TYR A 346 -1.47 0.91 -5.94
CA TYR A 346 -2.48 -0.04 -5.50
C TYR A 346 -3.51 -0.33 -6.60
N ASP A 347 -3.72 -1.61 -6.87
CA ASP A 347 -4.80 -2.10 -7.71
C ASP A 347 -5.86 -2.82 -6.84
N PRO A 348 -7.07 -2.26 -6.71
CA PRO A 348 -8.17 -2.88 -5.96
C PRO A 348 -8.55 -4.29 -6.41
N LYS A 349 -8.28 -4.65 -7.67
CA LYS A 349 -8.55 -5.98 -8.23
C LYS A 349 -7.55 -7.02 -7.73
N ARG A 350 -6.32 -6.60 -7.39
CA ARG A 350 -5.25 -7.49 -6.91
C ARG A 350 -5.21 -7.68 -5.40
N LEU A 351 -6.06 -7.00 -4.62
CA LEU A 351 -6.03 -7.06 -3.16
C LEU A 351 -5.96 -8.50 -2.60
N LEU A 352 -6.80 -9.41 -3.10
CA LEU A 352 -6.80 -10.79 -2.63
C LEU A 352 -5.49 -11.52 -2.97
N SER A 353 -4.96 -11.31 -4.18
CA SER A 353 -3.68 -11.87 -4.62
C SER A 353 -2.53 -11.34 -3.76
N ILE A 354 -2.49 -10.04 -3.48
CA ILE A 354 -1.50 -9.42 -2.59
C ILE A 354 -1.54 -10.08 -1.20
N LEU A 355 -2.72 -10.19 -0.59
CA LEU A 355 -2.88 -10.82 0.72
C LEU A 355 -2.38 -12.28 0.75
N THR A 356 -2.57 -13.04 -0.33
CA THR A 356 -2.09 -14.42 -0.43
C THR A 356 -0.58 -14.55 -0.72
N GLN A 357 0.06 -13.50 -1.23
CA GLN A 357 1.50 -13.49 -1.50
C GLN A 357 2.32 -13.14 -0.26
N ILE A 358 1.80 -12.31 0.65
CA ILE A 358 2.50 -11.85 1.86
C ILE A 358 3.13 -12.99 2.68
N PRO A 359 2.44 -14.11 2.98
CA PRO A 359 3.06 -15.20 3.75
C PRO A 359 4.28 -15.83 3.09
N ARG A 360 4.37 -15.76 1.75
CA ARG A 360 5.45 -16.36 0.94
C ARG A 360 6.56 -15.37 0.61
N ALA A 361 6.38 -14.09 0.93
CA ALA A 361 7.37 -13.07 0.62
C ALA A 361 8.65 -13.32 1.42
N GLN A 362 9.81 -13.10 0.80
CA GLN A 362 11.09 -13.26 1.46
C GLN A 362 11.25 -12.17 2.53
N SER A 363 11.73 -12.54 3.71
CA SER A 363 12.15 -11.56 4.72
C SER A 363 13.58 -11.14 4.40
N ILE A 364 13.81 -9.83 4.25
CA ILE A 364 15.14 -9.26 4.02
C ILE A 364 15.37 -8.11 4.99
N ALA A 365 16.63 -7.80 5.25
CA ALA A 365 16.99 -6.62 6.00
C ALA A 365 16.87 -5.37 5.12
N LEU A 366 16.70 -4.23 5.75
CA LEU A 366 16.74 -2.91 5.15
C LEU A 366 17.54 -2.00 6.09
N ASP A 367 18.62 -1.45 5.58
CA ASP A 367 19.44 -0.48 6.30
C ASP A 367 18.67 0.80 6.59
N ARG A 368 19.01 1.40 7.72
CA ARG A 368 18.54 2.71 8.13
C ARG A 368 19.73 3.60 8.35
N TRP A 369 19.56 4.89 8.07
CA TRP A 369 20.65 5.85 8.14
C TRP A 369 20.29 7.00 9.05
N GLN A 370 21.17 7.28 10.01
CA GLN A 370 21.07 8.38 10.95
C GLN A 370 21.70 9.61 10.33
N VAL A 371 21.00 10.73 10.41
CA VAL A 371 21.47 12.06 9.99
C VAL A 371 21.63 12.93 11.23
N SER A 372 22.77 13.59 11.36
CA SER A 372 23.01 14.62 12.36
C SER A 372 23.60 15.87 11.73
N ILE A 373 23.26 17.04 12.27
CA ILE A 373 23.77 18.33 11.82
C ILE A 373 24.66 18.91 12.92
N GLU A 374 25.86 19.35 12.53
CA GLU A 374 26.80 20.07 13.38
C GLU A 374 27.05 21.47 12.82
N GLN A 375 27.24 22.47 13.68
CA GLN A 375 27.73 23.77 13.23
C GLN A 375 29.24 23.70 12.98
N VAL A 376 29.66 24.23 11.83
CA VAL A 376 31.06 24.33 11.45
C VAL A 376 31.56 25.73 11.78
N ASN A 377 32.54 25.82 12.68
CA ASN A 377 33.21 27.08 13.00
C ASN A 377 34.20 27.45 11.89
N ILE A 378 33.77 28.35 11.00
CA ILE A 378 34.61 28.86 9.90
C ILE A 378 35.90 29.52 10.42
N ALA A 379 35.91 30.03 11.66
CA ALA A 379 37.04 30.78 12.22
C ALA A 379 38.25 29.93 12.66
N ARG A 380 38.19 28.59 12.66
CA ARG A 380 39.25 27.73 13.23
C ARG A 380 39.80 26.62 12.32
N GLN A 381 39.28 26.44 11.10
CA GLN A 381 39.74 25.39 10.19
C GLN A 381 39.88 25.90 8.75
N ASP A 382 41.11 25.84 8.23
CA ASP A 382 41.58 25.94 6.84
C ASP A 382 41.10 27.12 5.97
N ASP A 383 42.07 27.84 5.37
CA ASP A 383 41.90 28.95 4.40
C ASP A 383 40.92 28.64 3.24
N LEU A 384 40.67 27.36 2.95
CA LEU A 384 39.78 26.88 1.89
C LEU A 384 38.28 27.07 2.20
N LEU A 385 37.83 26.91 3.45
CA LEU A 385 36.42 27.12 3.82
C LEU A 385 36.07 28.61 3.86
N ALA A 386 36.99 29.44 4.34
CA ALA A 386 36.86 30.90 4.31
C ALA A 386 36.78 31.43 2.86
N SER A 387 37.62 30.89 1.94
CA SER A 387 37.55 31.19 0.51
C SER A 387 36.20 30.78 -0.12
N ARG A 388 35.63 29.64 0.26
CA ARG A 388 34.31 29.17 -0.24
C ARG A 388 33.14 29.98 0.32
N SER A 389 33.18 30.36 1.59
CA SER A 389 32.20 31.27 2.19
C SER A 389 32.22 32.63 1.47
N PHE A 390 33.40 33.18 1.15
CA PHE A 390 33.53 34.39 0.34
C PHE A 390 32.96 34.22 -1.09
N LEU A 391 33.21 33.10 -1.75
CA LEU A 391 32.61 32.80 -3.06
C LEU A 391 31.07 32.71 -3.01
N SER A 392 30.49 32.27 -1.89
CA SER A 392 29.02 32.20 -1.72
C SER A 392 28.33 33.57 -1.58
N LEU A 393 29.09 34.58 -1.13
CA LEU A 393 28.64 35.98 -1.09
C LEU A 393 28.60 36.61 -2.49
N ILE A 394 29.49 36.20 -3.40
CA ILE A 394 29.58 36.73 -4.77
C ILE A 394 28.69 35.94 -5.73
N ASN A 395 28.58 34.61 -5.55
CA ASN A 395 27.74 33.72 -6.34
C ASN A 395 26.64 33.13 -5.47
N HIS A 396 25.54 33.86 -5.32
CA HIS A 396 24.39 33.40 -4.55
C HIS A 396 23.87 32.05 -5.09
N PRO A 397 23.72 31.04 -4.21
CA PRO A 397 23.28 29.73 -4.64
C PRO A 397 21.85 29.77 -5.20
N LYS A 398 21.68 29.44 -6.48
CA LYS A 398 20.38 29.46 -7.18
C LYS A 398 19.36 28.43 -6.66
N PHE A 399 19.78 27.51 -5.79
CA PHE A 399 18.88 26.61 -5.07
C PHE A 399 18.10 27.31 -3.94
N VAL A 400 18.50 28.52 -3.53
CA VAL A 400 17.74 29.37 -2.60
C VAL A 400 17.10 30.52 -3.38
N ARG A 401 15.90 30.29 -3.92
CA ARG A 401 15.22 31.30 -4.76
C ARG A 401 14.54 32.41 -3.96
N ASP A 402 14.05 32.10 -2.76
CA ASP A 402 13.31 33.05 -1.93
C ASP A 402 13.58 32.81 -0.45
N ARG A 403 14.34 33.73 0.14
CA ARG A 403 14.72 33.74 1.55
C ARG A 403 13.57 34.17 2.48
N ASN A 404 12.49 34.70 1.92
CA ASN A 404 11.30 35.09 2.67
C ASN A 404 10.30 33.95 2.81
N ARG A 405 10.55 32.78 2.22
CA ARG A 405 9.67 31.62 2.37
C ARG A 405 9.57 31.22 3.84
N ALA A 406 8.35 30.90 4.28
CA ALA A 406 8.13 30.33 5.61
C ALA A 406 8.98 29.06 5.83
N SER A 407 9.18 28.24 4.80
CA SER A 407 10.07 27.07 4.85
C SER A 407 11.54 27.41 5.09
N TYR A 408 12.00 28.59 4.66
CA TYR A 408 13.35 29.11 4.96
C TYR A 408 13.46 29.66 6.39
N GLN A 409 12.36 30.24 6.90
CA GLN A 409 12.29 30.85 8.24
C GLN A 409 12.02 29.85 9.36
N ASN A 410 11.49 28.66 9.04
CA ASN A 410 11.20 27.60 10.01
C ASN A 410 12.49 26.89 10.50
N ASN A 411 13.25 27.57 11.35
CA ASN A 411 14.20 27.07 12.35
C ASN A 411 14.90 25.73 12.08
N ARG A 412 15.86 25.70 11.12
CA ARG A 412 17.13 24.93 11.16
C ARG A 412 17.10 23.50 11.73
N THR A 413 15.99 22.77 11.63
CA THR A 413 15.80 21.46 12.28
C THR A 413 15.46 20.43 11.22
N LEU A 414 16.10 19.27 11.32
CA LEU A 414 15.85 18.15 10.43
C LEU A 414 14.38 17.71 10.57
N PRO A 415 13.65 17.48 9.46
CA PRO A 415 12.26 17.01 9.53
C PRO A 415 12.15 15.61 10.15
N ASN A 416 13.20 14.81 9.98
CA ASN A 416 13.41 13.54 10.64
C ASN A 416 14.92 13.32 10.78
N THR A 417 15.35 12.55 11.77
CA THR A 417 16.77 12.28 11.99
C THR A 417 17.23 11.00 11.31
N ARG A 418 16.33 10.28 10.62
CA ARG A 418 16.64 9.04 9.92
C ARG A 418 15.95 8.95 8.56
N PHE A 419 16.59 8.25 7.63
CA PHE A 419 16.00 7.89 6.34
C PHE A 419 16.23 6.42 5.99
N ILE A 420 15.40 5.93 5.07
CA ILE A 420 15.44 4.53 4.59
C ILE A 420 15.52 4.43 3.06
N ASN A 421 15.16 5.47 2.31
CA ASN A 421 15.22 5.42 0.85
C ASN A 421 16.42 6.22 0.35
N TYR A 422 16.37 7.54 0.51
CA TYR A 422 17.39 8.44 -0.01
C TYR A 422 17.35 9.84 0.63
N MET A 423 18.46 10.54 0.48
CA MET A 423 18.59 11.97 0.73
C MET A 423 19.16 12.65 -0.51
N SER A 424 18.78 13.90 -0.78
CA SER A 424 19.40 14.68 -1.85
C SER A 424 19.63 16.14 -1.48
N PHE A 425 20.59 16.75 -2.15
CA PHE A 425 21.02 18.13 -1.94
C PHE A 425 21.10 18.88 -3.26
N GLY A 426 20.84 20.19 -3.22
CA GLY A 426 20.96 21.06 -4.39
C GLY A 426 19.70 21.06 -5.25
N LEU A 427 19.87 20.91 -6.57
CA LEU A 427 18.81 21.18 -7.55
C LEU A 427 17.57 20.29 -7.40
N ASP A 428 17.77 18.98 -7.21
CA ASP A 428 16.66 18.02 -7.02
C ASP A 428 15.83 18.36 -5.77
N ALA A 429 16.48 18.68 -4.65
CA ALA A 429 15.82 19.11 -3.43
C ALA A 429 15.09 20.45 -3.60
N ALA A 430 15.63 21.39 -4.39
CA ALA A 430 14.98 22.66 -4.68
C ALA A 430 13.68 22.46 -5.48
N ILE A 431 13.66 21.52 -6.43
CA ILE A 431 12.46 21.13 -7.18
C ILE A 431 11.44 20.49 -6.23
N ALA A 432 11.87 19.57 -5.37
CA ALA A 432 11.00 18.94 -4.37
C ALA A 432 10.36 19.98 -3.43
N LEU A 433 11.13 20.98 -3.01
CA LEU A 433 10.64 22.07 -2.18
C LEU A 433 9.58 22.92 -2.90
N GLU A 434 9.82 23.32 -4.15
CA GLU A 434 8.82 24.06 -4.93
C GLU A 434 7.54 23.26 -5.14
N PHE A 435 7.69 21.97 -5.46
CA PHE A 435 6.56 21.05 -5.60
C PHE A 435 5.72 20.99 -4.31
N HIS A 436 6.37 20.89 -3.15
CA HIS A 436 5.70 20.87 -1.84
C HIS A 436 4.99 22.18 -1.53
N ASP A 437 5.66 23.31 -1.72
CA ASP A 437 5.08 24.64 -1.50
C ASP A 437 3.87 24.86 -2.42
N ARG A 438 3.98 24.45 -3.70
CA ARG A 438 2.86 24.52 -4.65
C ARG A 438 1.71 23.61 -4.25
N ARG A 439 1.99 22.43 -3.70
CA ARG A 439 0.96 21.51 -3.17
C ARG A 439 0.19 22.10 -1.99
N LYS A 440 0.86 22.88 -1.14
CA LYS A 440 0.21 23.61 -0.04
C LYS A 440 -0.63 24.79 -0.55
N ARG A 441 -0.14 25.51 -1.56
CA ARG A 441 -0.86 26.66 -2.15
C ARG A 441 -2.08 26.26 -2.97
N ASP A 442 -1.96 25.23 -3.81
CA ASP A 442 -2.99 24.81 -4.77
C ASP A 442 -3.42 23.33 -4.62
N PRO A 443 -3.94 22.87 -3.46
CA PRO A 443 -4.15 21.44 -3.19
C PRO A 443 -5.05 20.72 -4.21
N ASN A 444 -5.99 21.41 -4.85
CA ASN A 444 -6.88 20.84 -5.88
C ASN A 444 -6.12 20.32 -7.12
N LYS A 445 -4.97 20.91 -7.43
CA LYS A 445 -4.07 20.47 -8.50
C LYS A 445 -3.32 19.18 -8.17
N PHE A 446 -3.38 18.72 -6.91
CA PHE A 446 -2.65 17.56 -6.39
C PHE A 446 -3.61 16.45 -5.90
N SER A 447 -4.75 16.32 -6.58
CA SER A 447 -5.86 15.44 -6.19
C SER A 447 -5.66 13.97 -6.58
N SER A 448 -4.66 13.63 -7.40
CA SER A 448 -4.40 12.25 -7.80
C SER A 448 -2.90 12.00 -8.04
N PRO A 449 -2.43 10.73 -7.97
CA PRO A 449 -1.03 10.39 -8.25
C PRO A 449 -0.56 10.87 -9.64
N LEU A 450 -1.39 10.74 -10.67
CA LEU A 450 -1.05 11.21 -12.02
C LEU A 450 -0.87 12.73 -12.07
N LYS A 451 -1.81 13.50 -11.47
CA LYS A 451 -1.72 14.96 -11.40
C LYS A 451 -0.48 15.40 -10.62
N ASN A 452 -0.17 14.72 -9.52
CA ASN A 452 1.03 14.97 -8.73
C ASN A 452 2.31 14.79 -9.57
N LYS A 453 2.43 13.69 -10.31
CA LYS A 453 3.60 13.45 -11.18
C LYS A 453 3.74 14.53 -12.26
N LEU A 454 2.62 14.92 -12.89
CA LEU A 454 2.63 15.99 -13.90
C LEU A 454 3.05 17.34 -13.31
N MET A 455 2.58 17.68 -12.11
CA MET A 455 2.99 18.91 -11.42
C MET A 455 4.48 18.90 -11.08
N TYR A 456 5.01 17.76 -10.62
CA TYR A 456 6.45 17.61 -10.35
C TYR A 456 7.28 17.79 -11.62
N LEU A 457 6.86 17.20 -12.75
CA LEU A 457 7.51 17.37 -14.05
C LEU A 457 7.51 18.84 -14.50
N ASN A 458 6.38 19.54 -14.31
CA ASN A 458 6.25 20.94 -14.65
C ASN A 458 7.20 21.84 -13.84
N GLU A 459 7.32 21.61 -12.53
CA GLU A 459 8.31 22.33 -11.71
C GLU A 459 9.74 21.99 -12.10
N SER A 460 10.02 20.70 -12.33
CA SER A 460 11.33 20.24 -12.80
C SER A 460 11.77 20.96 -14.07
N ARG A 461 10.88 21.08 -15.07
CA ARG A 461 11.17 21.78 -16.34
C ARG A 461 11.53 23.25 -16.15
N LYS A 462 10.83 23.97 -15.27
CA LYS A 462 11.14 25.38 -14.98
C LYS A 462 12.56 25.52 -14.42
N TYR A 463 12.88 24.70 -13.43
CA TYR A 463 14.21 24.69 -12.81
C TYR A 463 15.28 24.33 -13.84
N LEU A 464 15.13 23.22 -14.58
CA LEU A 464 16.10 22.81 -15.60
C LEU A 464 16.36 23.91 -16.64
N ASN A 465 15.32 24.59 -17.13
CA ASN A 465 15.45 25.68 -18.10
C ASN A 465 16.18 26.91 -17.54
N ASP A 466 15.91 27.29 -16.30
CA ASP A 466 16.60 28.40 -15.64
C ASP A 466 18.08 28.06 -15.40
N PHE A 467 18.38 26.80 -15.12
CA PHE A 467 19.72 26.31 -14.84
C PHE A 467 20.55 26.06 -16.11
N ALA A 468 19.95 25.63 -17.23
CA ALA A 468 20.63 25.51 -18.52
C ALA A 468 21.20 26.84 -19.04
N ARG A 469 20.59 27.97 -18.64
CA ARG A 469 21.06 29.33 -18.99
C ARG A 469 22.22 29.83 -18.12
N SER A 470 22.67 29.06 -17.14
CA SER A 470 23.68 29.45 -16.15
C SER A 470 24.93 28.59 -16.31
N LYS A 471 26.06 29.17 -16.75
CA LYS A 471 27.32 28.43 -17.00
C LYS A 471 28.31 28.38 -15.80
N LEU A 472 27.98 29.01 -14.67
CA LEU A 472 28.96 29.33 -13.61
C LEU A 472 28.80 28.58 -12.27
N TRP A 473 27.92 27.60 -12.18
CA TRP A 473 27.50 27.02 -10.90
C TRP A 473 27.87 25.54 -10.78
N ASN A 474 28.24 25.14 -9.57
CA ASN A 474 28.81 23.82 -9.28
C ASN A 474 28.71 23.55 -7.77
N LEU A 475 28.30 22.34 -7.38
CA LEU A 475 28.21 21.93 -5.99
C LEU A 475 29.55 21.96 -5.25
N SER A 476 30.68 21.67 -5.90
CA SER A 476 32.00 21.66 -5.24
C SER A 476 32.43 23.03 -4.72
N SER A 477 31.81 24.12 -5.19
CA SER A 477 32.03 25.47 -4.69
C SER A 477 31.40 25.69 -3.31
N TYR A 478 30.41 24.87 -2.93
CA TYR A 478 29.59 25.06 -1.72
C TYR A 478 29.65 23.88 -0.75
N ILE A 479 30.07 22.71 -1.24
CA ILE A 479 30.14 21.46 -0.50
C ILE A 479 31.59 20.99 -0.38
N ARG A 480 32.00 20.59 0.82
CA ARG A 480 33.10 19.64 1.02
C ARG A 480 32.51 18.25 1.24
N LEU A 481 32.92 17.28 0.43
CA LEU A 481 32.39 15.92 0.46
C LEU A 481 33.45 14.98 1.02
N VAL A 482 33.18 14.35 2.15
CA VAL A 482 34.10 13.37 2.77
C VAL A 482 33.38 12.03 2.93
N CYS A 483 33.94 10.98 2.34
CA CYS A 483 33.39 9.62 2.37
C CYS A 483 34.40 8.66 3.01
N ASP A 484 34.03 8.02 4.12
CA ASP A 484 34.92 7.14 4.92
C ASP A 484 36.30 7.77 5.24
N GLY A 485 36.34 9.10 5.40
CA GLY A 485 37.55 9.88 5.70
C GLY A 485 38.25 10.48 4.47
N ASP A 486 37.93 10.03 3.26
CA ASP A 486 38.51 10.55 2.02
C ASP A 486 37.77 11.79 1.53
N ASP A 487 38.50 12.87 1.25
CA ASP A 487 37.94 14.09 0.65
C ASP A 487 37.73 13.89 -0.86
N LEU A 488 36.48 13.76 -1.26
CA LEU A 488 36.04 13.53 -2.64
C LEU A 488 35.40 14.77 -3.26
N THR A 489 35.62 15.96 -2.71
CA THR A 489 35.01 17.22 -3.18
C THR A 489 35.24 17.47 -4.67
N ASP A 490 36.39 17.07 -5.21
CA ASP A 490 36.70 17.26 -6.63
C ASP A 490 35.85 16.41 -7.57
N SER A 491 35.30 15.31 -7.08
CA SER A 491 34.42 14.42 -7.86
C SER A 491 33.06 15.06 -8.16
N ILE A 492 32.69 16.15 -7.47
CA ILE A 492 31.41 16.84 -7.66
C ILE A 492 31.52 18.15 -8.45
N ARG A 493 32.67 18.43 -9.09
CA ARG A 493 32.92 19.70 -9.82
C ARG A 493 31.98 20.03 -11.00
N ASN A 494 31.23 19.06 -11.51
CA ASN A 494 30.24 19.28 -12.57
C ASN A 494 28.84 18.83 -12.14
N CYS A 495 28.65 18.71 -10.82
CA CYS A 495 27.42 18.25 -10.24
C CYS A 495 26.61 19.41 -9.68
N HIS A 496 25.31 19.21 -9.72
CA HIS A 496 24.25 20.16 -9.45
C HIS A 496 23.25 19.61 -8.43
N THR A 497 23.17 18.28 -8.38
CA THR A 497 22.52 17.50 -7.34
C THR A 497 23.52 16.48 -6.79
N LEU A 498 23.53 16.32 -5.48
CA LEU A 498 24.16 15.20 -4.79
C LEU A 498 23.04 14.30 -4.28
N LEU A 499 23.02 13.04 -4.70
CA LEU A 499 22.12 12.01 -4.21
C LEU A 499 22.89 11.08 -3.26
N VAL A 500 22.24 10.73 -2.16
CA VAL A 500 22.68 9.73 -1.20
C VAL A 500 21.60 8.65 -1.15
N LEU A 501 21.90 7.45 -1.63
CA LEU A 501 20.91 6.40 -1.85
C LEU A 501 21.18 5.22 -0.92
N ASN A 502 20.13 4.78 -0.23
CA ASN A 502 20.08 3.46 0.40
C ASN A 502 19.49 2.44 -0.57
N ILE A 503 18.38 2.77 -1.22
CA ILE A 503 17.71 1.90 -2.20
C ILE A 503 18.11 2.27 -3.65
N PRO A 504 18.05 1.33 -4.63
CA PRO A 504 18.54 1.55 -5.99
C PRO A 504 17.63 2.40 -6.88
N GLY A 505 16.68 3.14 -6.30
CA GLY A 505 15.79 4.02 -7.03
C GLY A 505 15.32 5.19 -6.17
N TYR A 506 14.94 6.30 -6.81
CA TYR A 506 14.46 7.49 -6.13
C TYR A 506 13.39 8.19 -6.99
N ALA A 507 12.68 9.18 -6.42
CA ALA A 507 11.76 10.04 -7.16
C ALA A 507 10.76 9.26 -8.06
N SER A 508 10.02 8.31 -7.48
CA SER A 508 9.03 7.46 -8.17
C SER A 508 9.63 6.42 -9.12
N GLY A 509 10.71 5.77 -8.71
CA GLY A 509 11.33 4.65 -9.42
C GLY A 509 12.37 5.06 -10.46
N THR A 510 12.86 6.29 -10.41
CA THR A 510 13.99 6.75 -11.23
C THR A 510 15.24 5.98 -10.85
N ASN A 511 15.87 5.34 -11.83
CA ASN A 511 17.09 4.57 -11.62
C ASN A 511 18.33 5.42 -12.00
N PRO A 512 19.16 5.83 -11.02
CA PRO A 512 20.34 6.64 -11.28
C PRO A 512 21.47 5.87 -11.97
N TRP A 513 21.39 4.55 -12.01
CA TRP A 513 22.30 3.67 -12.72
C TRP A 513 21.89 3.40 -14.16
N GLY A 514 20.83 4.06 -14.65
CA GLY A 514 20.31 3.91 -16.00
C GLY A 514 19.89 2.49 -16.37
N LYS A 515 19.64 2.25 -17.65
CA LYS A 515 19.36 0.89 -18.13
C LYS A 515 20.68 0.16 -18.31
N THR A 516 20.79 -1.08 -17.83
CA THR A 516 21.81 -1.99 -18.36
C THR A 516 21.51 -2.20 -19.83
N SER A 517 22.53 -2.07 -20.68
CA SER A 517 22.47 -2.52 -22.06
C SER A 517 22.30 -4.04 -22.04
N ASN A 518 21.08 -4.52 -21.81
CA ASN A 518 20.67 -5.72 -22.49
C ASN A 518 20.78 -5.37 -23.96
N ASN A 519 21.39 -6.24 -24.77
CA ASN A 519 21.20 -6.22 -26.20
C ASN A 519 19.70 -6.39 -26.47
N ALA A 520 18.95 -5.29 -26.37
CA ALA A 520 17.78 -5.08 -27.17
C ALA A 520 18.35 -5.11 -28.59
N SER A 521 18.14 -6.24 -29.26
CA SER A 521 17.85 -6.20 -30.69
C SER A 521 17.08 -4.92 -30.93
N ALA A 522 17.71 -3.97 -31.60
CA ALA A 522 17.03 -2.81 -32.13
C ALA A 522 15.98 -3.35 -33.10
N SER A 523 14.79 -3.65 -32.60
CA SER A 523 13.62 -3.30 -33.37
C SER A 523 13.70 -1.78 -33.45
N SER A 524 14.26 -1.29 -34.55
CA SER A 524 13.95 0.03 -35.04
C SER A 524 12.43 0.07 -35.21
N GLN A 525 11.71 0.35 -34.13
CA GLN A 525 10.49 1.11 -34.25
C GLN A 525 10.94 2.53 -34.48
N THR A 526 11.35 2.78 -35.72
CA THR A 526 11.00 4.02 -36.38
C THR A 526 9.50 4.18 -36.10
N ILE A 527 9.13 5.07 -35.19
CA ILE A 527 7.77 5.60 -35.20
C ILE A 527 7.74 6.47 -36.46
N ILE A 528 7.53 5.81 -37.61
CA ILE A 528 6.94 6.46 -38.75
C ILE A 528 5.55 6.82 -38.25
N ILE A 529 5.34 8.10 -37.94
CA ILE A 529 3.99 8.65 -37.91
C ILE A 529 3.51 8.54 -39.35
N GLN A 530 2.93 7.40 -39.68
CA GLN A 530 2.19 7.24 -40.91
C GLN A 530 0.98 8.16 -40.74
N LYS A 531 1.02 9.30 -41.42
CA LYS A 531 -0.16 10.13 -41.64
C LYS A 531 -1.13 9.31 -42.49
N ASP A 532 -1.91 8.46 -41.84
CA ASP A 532 -3.14 7.98 -42.45
C ASP A 532 -4.18 9.09 -42.28
N TYR A 533 -4.30 9.87 -43.36
CA TYR A 533 -5.50 10.63 -43.64
C TYR A 533 -6.65 9.62 -43.88
N ASP A 534 -7.83 9.95 -43.37
CA ASP A 534 -9.13 9.29 -43.61
C ASP A 534 -9.50 8.11 -42.68
N SER A 535 -10.12 8.43 -41.55
CA SER A 535 -11.43 7.84 -41.15
C SER A 535 -11.96 8.50 -39.87
N TYR A 536 -12.60 9.66 -40.03
CA TYR A 536 -13.53 10.19 -39.03
C TYR A 536 -14.85 9.40 -39.12
N GLN A 537 -15.22 8.65 -38.07
CA GLN A 537 -16.62 8.54 -37.63
C GLN A 537 -16.71 8.36 -36.10
N GLU A 538 -17.09 9.46 -35.47
CA GLU A 538 -17.88 9.63 -34.25
C GLU A 538 -17.86 8.54 -33.16
N ILE A 539 -17.10 8.80 -32.08
CA ILE A 539 -17.58 8.54 -30.72
C ILE A 539 -17.54 9.87 -29.96
N SER A 540 -18.73 10.26 -29.50
CA SER A 540 -19.05 11.49 -28.77
C SER A 540 -18.05 11.85 -27.68
N THR A 541 -17.40 13.00 -27.88
CA THR A 541 -16.67 13.75 -26.86
C THR A 541 -17.64 14.58 -26.04
N SER A 542 -17.86 14.21 -24.79
CA SER A 542 -18.18 15.20 -23.76
C SER A 542 -17.38 14.86 -22.50
N SER A 543 -16.50 15.79 -22.11
CA SER A 543 -15.73 15.85 -20.84
C SER A 543 -14.24 15.45 -20.86
N ILE A 544 -13.47 15.82 -21.89
CA ILE A 544 -12.01 16.02 -21.75
C ILE A 544 -11.65 17.34 -22.42
N GLU A 545 -11.39 18.38 -21.62
CA GLU A 545 -10.70 19.58 -22.08
C GLU A 545 -9.26 19.21 -22.46
N ILE A 546 -8.96 19.34 -23.76
CA ILE A 546 -7.62 19.23 -24.32
C ILE A 546 -6.82 20.45 -23.84
N ILE A 547 -5.70 20.21 -23.16
CA ILE A 547 -4.74 21.26 -22.84
C ILE A 547 -3.84 21.43 -24.07
N ASP A 548 -3.99 22.55 -24.77
CA ASP A 548 -3.06 22.99 -25.81
C ASP A 548 -1.66 23.19 -25.22
N LEU A 549 -0.67 22.50 -25.78
CA LEU A 549 0.75 22.77 -25.54
C LEU A 549 1.24 23.80 -26.59
N PRO A 550 1.87 24.91 -26.19
CA PRO A 550 2.35 25.92 -27.13
C PRO A 550 3.51 25.43 -28.01
N ALA A 551 3.55 25.95 -29.24
CA ALA A 551 4.34 25.53 -30.40
C ALA A 551 5.88 25.56 -30.26
N ASN A 552 6.44 25.91 -29.11
CA ASN A 552 7.89 26.11 -28.93
C ASN A 552 8.61 24.89 -28.33
N THR A 553 8.10 23.68 -28.59
CA THR A 553 8.63 22.42 -28.03
C THR A 553 9.61 21.67 -28.96
N HIS A 554 9.82 22.15 -30.19
CA HIS A 554 10.67 21.48 -31.17
C HIS A 554 12.17 21.78 -31.05
N GLU A 555 12.60 22.91 -30.48
CA GLU A 555 14.02 23.31 -30.50
C GLU A 555 14.93 22.60 -29.49
N VAL A 556 14.38 21.89 -28.49
CA VAL A 556 15.20 21.26 -27.44
C VAL A 556 15.72 19.87 -27.85
N TYR A 557 15.15 19.26 -28.89
CA TYR A 557 15.40 17.85 -29.22
C TYR A 557 16.50 17.60 -30.26
N GLU A 558 17.05 18.64 -30.90
CA GLU A 558 17.91 18.48 -32.08
C GLU A 558 19.41 18.33 -31.78
N LEU A 559 19.85 18.37 -30.52
CA LEU A 559 21.28 18.50 -30.19
C LEU A 559 22.07 17.21 -29.91
N VAL A 560 21.54 15.99 -30.13
CA VAL A 560 22.32 14.76 -29.92
C VAL A 560 22.02 13.68 -30.95
N THR A 561 22.66 13.74 -32.12
CA THR A 561 22.85 12.57 -33.01
C THR A 561 24.19 12.67 -33.73
N LEU A 562 25.11 11.72 -33.49
CA LEU A 562 26.21 11.39 -34.41
C LEU A 562 26.57 9.88 -34.37
N ASN A 563 26.34 9.23 -35.53
CA ASN A 563 27.14 8.27 -36.30
C ASN A 563 27.35 6.77 -35.89
N ASP A 564 26.55 5.90 -36.54
CA ASP A 564 26.80 4.75 -37.45
C ASP A 564 27.91 3.66 -37.34
N CYS A 565 27.44 2.40 -37.57
CA CYS A 565 28.02 1.16 -38.16
C CYS A 565 28.83 0.13 -37.31
N PRO A 566 28.97 -1.17 -37.74
CA PRO A 566 27.98 -2.17 -38.21
C PRO A 566 28.06 -3.55 -37.47
N ASN A 567 27.06 -4.41 -37.71
CA ASN A 567 26.77 -5.72 -37.08
C ASN A 567 27.78 -6.86 -37.35
N ASP A 568 27.95 -7.77 -36.37
CA ASP A 568 28.21 -9.20 -36.62
C ASP A 568 27.71 -10.13 -35.47
N GLN A 569 27.60 -11.43 -35.79
CA GLN A 569 26.66 -12.44 -35.29
C GLN A 569 26.97 -13.22 -33.98
N ILE A 570 25.88 -13.52 -33.24
CA ILE A 570 25.49 -14.80 -32.57
C ILE A 570 26.30 -15.37 -31.37
N ASN A 571 25.68 -15.40 -30.16
CA ASN A 571 25.31 -16.60 -29.35
C ASN A 571 24.80 -16.18 -27.94
N LEU A 572 23.77 -16.86 -27.42
CA LEU A 572 23.16 -16.60 -26.10
C LEU A 572 23.90 -17.36 -24.98
N PRO A 573 24.32 -16.70 -23.88
CA PRO A 573 24.28 -17.39 -22.59
C PRO A 573 23.82 -16.52 -21.39
N THR A 574 23.21 -17.23 -20.43
CA THR A 574 23.16 -17.03 -18.97
C THR A 574 23.41 -15.64 -18.40
N ILE A 575 22.42 -15.10 -17.69
CA ILE A 575 22.48 -13.87 -16.90
C ILE A 575 23.66 -13.93 -15.93
N THR A 576 24.76 -13.32 -16.37
CA THR A 576 25.94 -13.04 -15.56
C THR A 576 26.13 -11.55 -15.66
N THR A 577 25.92 -10.85 -14.55
CA THR A 577 26.22 -9.43 -14.42
C THR A 577 27.68 -9.19 -14.82
N VAL A 578 27.91 -8.34 -15.80
CA VAL A 578 29.26 -7.96 -16.26
C VAL A 578 30.05 -7.41 -15.06
N PRO A 579 31.20 -7.99 -14.69
CA PRO A 579 32.08 -7.42 -13.70
C PRO A 579 32.56 -6.03 -14.16
N ASN A 580 32.54 -5.07 -13.24
CA ASN A 580 33.02 -3.71 -13.47
C ASN A 580 34.51 -3.75 -13.84
N PRO A 581 34.96 -3.18 -14.98
CA PRO A 581 36.35 -3.30 -15.45
C PRO A 581 37.41 -2.68 -14.51
N ASN A 582 37.01 -1.91 -13.50
CA ASN A 582 37.93 -1.19 -12.60
C ASN A 582 37.79 -1.50 -11.10
N GLY A 583 37.01 -2.51 -10.68
CA GLY A 583 37.04 -3.04 -9.29
C GLY A 583 36.77 -2.08 -8.11
N ARG A 584 36.35 -0.83 -8.35
CA ARG A 584 36.29 0.22 -7.30
C ARG A 584 35.01 0.20 -6.44
N PHE A 585 33.92 -0.39 -6.91
CA PHE A 585 32.63 -0.36 -6.22
C PHE A 585 31.92 -1.70 -6.31
N ASP A 586 31.25 -2.08 -5.22
CA ASP A 586 30.42 -3.28 -5.17
C ASP A 586 29.06 -3.04 -5.86
N ARG A 587 28.25 -4.09 -5.95
CA ARG A 587 26.85 -3.95 -6.35
C ARG A 587 26.10 -3.27 -5.20
N GLN A 588 25.31 -2.24 -5.51
CA GLN A 588 24.42 -1.64 -4.52
C GLN A 588 23.45 -2.70 -3.97
N ASP A 589 23.38 -2.80 -2.65
CA ASP A 589 22.34 -3.52 -1.93
C ASP A 589 21.68 -2.62 -0.88
N ILE A 590 20.54 -3.06 -0.36
CA ILE A 590 19.76 -2.28 0.64
C ILE A 590 20.05 -2.72 2.07
N ASP A 591 20.90 -3.72 2.26
CA ASP A 591 21.29 -4.32 3.54
C ASP A 591 22.81 -4.53 3.70
N ASP A 592 23.62 -3.89 2.84
CA ASP A 592 25.08 -3.99 2.81
C ASP A 592 25.79 -3.04 3.80
N LYS A 593 25.03 -2.21 4.51
CA LYS A 593 25.49 -1.17 5.44
C LYS A 593 26.35 -0.11 4.76
N LYS A 594 26.13 0.13 3.47
CA LYS A 594 26.76 1.18 2.68
C LYS A 594 25.70 2.06 2.03
N ILE A 595 26.06 3.32 1.81
CA ILE A 595 25.28 4.28 1.03
C ILE A 595 25.99 4.58 -0.27
N GLU A 596 25.21 4.74 -1.32
CA GLU A 596 25.68 5.16 -2.62
C GLU A 596 25.63 6.68 -2.74
N VAL A 597 26.75 7.28 -3.13
CA VAL A 597 26.86 8.72 -3.36
C VAL A 597 26.93 8.97 -4.86
N VAL A 598 25.94 9.68 -5.39
CA VAL A 598 25.78 9.91 -6.84
C VAL A 598 25.69 11.40 -7.16
N GLY A 599 26.49 11.84 -8.13
CA GLY A 599 26.49 13.19 -8.65
C GLY A 599 25.66 13.31 -9.91
N LEU A 600 24.73 14.26 -9.97
CA LEU A 600 23.94 14.56 -11.16
C LEU A 600 24.19 15.99 -11.63
N SER A 601 24.38 16.16 -12.93
CA SER A 601 24.33 17.45 -13.60
C SER A 601 22.90 17.74 -14.05
N THR A 602 22.65 18.93 -14.61
CA THR A 602 21.34 19.30 -15.17
C THR A 602 20.99 18.41 -16.35
N THR A 603 21.99 18.08 -17.18
CA THR A 603 21.83 17.14 -18.29
C THR A 603 21.45 15.76 -17.77
N HIS A 604 22.14 15.25 -16.75
CA HIS A 604 21.77 13.96 -16.14
C HIS A 604 20.34 14.00 -15.63
N MET A 605 19.94 15.03 -14.89
CA MET A 605 18.56 15.16 -14.39
C MET A 605 17.50 15.24 -15.50
N ALA A 606 17.81 15.89 -16.63
CA ALA A 606 16.91 15.97 -17.77
C ALA A 606 16.74 14.62 -18.50
N THR A 607 17.79 13.80 -18.52
CA THR A 607 17.84 12.54 -19.30
C THR A 607 17.71 11.27 -18.45
N ILE A 608 17.68 11.36 -17.11
CA ILE A 608 17.70 10.20 -16.22
C ILE A 608 16.49 9.26 -16.44
N HIS A 609 15.31 9.82 -16.75
CA HIS A 609 14.12 9.04 -17.08
C HIS A 609 14.24 8.28 -18.41
N MET A 610 15.13 8.72 -19.30
CA MET A 610 15.45 8.03 -20.56
C MET A 610 16.48 6.89 -20.34
N GLY A 611 16.96 6.69 -19.11
CA GLY A 611 17.87 5.61 -18.76
C GLY A 611 19.35 6.00 -18.81
N PHE A 612 19.66 7.30 -18.86
CA PHE A 612 21.03 7.79 -18.66
C PHE A 612 21.45 7.70 -17.19
N ARG A 613 22.75 7.60 -16.96
CA ARG A 613 23.34 7.33 -15.64
C ARG A 613 23.89 8.60 -15.02
N GLY A 614 23.79 8.71 -13.70
CA GLY A 614 24.56 9.66 -12.91
C GLY A 614 26.03 9.27 -12.78
N ILE A 615 26.81 10.13 -12.12
CA ILE A 615 28.21 9.86 -11.79
C ILE A 615 28.23 9.14 -10.44
N ARG A 616 28.71 7.88 -10.40
CA ARG A 616 28.94 7.16 -9.14
C ARG A 616 30.20 7.72 -8.48
N ILE A 617 30.04 8.41 -7.36
CA ILE A 617 31.14 9.10 -6.66
C ILE A 617 31.77 8.17 -5.63
N ALA A 618 30.94 7.57 -4.76
CA ALA A 618 31.41 6.73 -3.67
C ALA A 618 30.35 5.68 -3.28
N GLN A 619 30.83 4.64 -2.61
CA GLN A 619 30.03 3.72 -1.82
C GLN A 619 30.70 3.64 -0.45
N CYS A 620 30.03 4.10 0.62
CA CYS A 620 30.68 4.35 1.91
C CYS A 620 29.77 4.04 3.10
N SER A 621 30.35 3.84 4.29
CA SER A 621 29.59 3.61 5.54
C SER A 621 29.46 4.88 6.39
N ASN A 622 30.33 5.86 6.19
CA ASN A 622 30.30 7.15 6.88
C ASN A 622 30.43 8.27 5.86
N LEU A 623 29.43 9.15 5.82
CA LEU A 623 29.41 10.28 4.90
C LEU A 623 29.33 11.57 5.70
N ARG A 624 30.21 12.52 5.37
CA ARG A 624 30.20 13.88 5.91
C ARG A 624 30.15 14.88 4.77
N ILE A 625 29.17 15.77 4.83
CA ILE A 625 28.93 16.83 3.84
C ILE A 625 29.01 18.16 4.57
N GLU A 626 30.09 18.92 4.35
CA GLU A 626 30.22 20.27 4.92
C GLU A 626 29.71 21.31 3.93
N ILE A 627 28.83 22.17 4.42
CA ILE A 627 28.03 23.10 3.64
C ILE A 627 28.36 24.52 4.10
N CYS A 628 28.86 25.36 3.19
CA CYS A 628 29.29 26.72 3.54
C CYS A 628 28.19 27.79 3.37
N CYS A 629 27.04 27.46 2.77
CA CYS A 629 25.94 28.39 2.51
C CYS A 629 24.56 27.70 2.66
N PRO A 630 23.45 28.44 2.81
CA PRO A 630 22.14 27.81 3.00
C PRO A 630 21.78 26.94 1.79
N MET A 631 21.30 25.71 2.02
CA MET A 631 21.10 24.72 0.96
C MET A 631 19.77 23.98 1.07
N THR A 632 19.12 23.73 -0.07
CA THR A 632 17.96 22.85 -0.11
C THR A 632 18.39 21.40 -0.02
N ALA A 633 17.74 20.66 0.87
CA ALA A 633 17.84 19.22 0.98
C ALA A 633 16.46 18.58 0.98
N GLN A 634 16.38 17.31 0.61
CA GLN A 634 15.20 16.50 0.89
C GLN A 634 15.62 15.14 1.44
N MET A 635 14.73 14.55 2.22
CA MET A 635 14.95 13.26 2.83
C MET A 635 13.67 12.44 2.76
N ASP A 636 13.73 11.28 2.12
CA ASP A 636 12.59 10.39 1.84
C ASP A 636 11.36 11.13 1.23
N GLY A 637 11.60 12.16 0.43
CA GLY A 637 10.56 12.96 -0.23
C GLY A 637 10.10 14.20 0.54
N GLU A 638 10.57 14.42 1.77
CA GLU A 638 10.26 15.62 2.57
C GLU A 638 11.36 16.69 2.41
N PRO A 639 11.07 17.84 1.76
CA PRO A 639 12.06 18.87 1.49
C PRO A 639 12.19 19.89 2.63
N PHE A 640 13.40 20.42 2.84
CA PHE A 640 13.73 21.41 3.87
C PHE A 640 14.98 22.24 3.49
N TYR A 641 15.27 23.29 4.29
CA TYR A 641 16.50 24.06 4.18
C TYR A 641 17.49 23.68 5.27
N LEU A 642 18.75 23.50 4.86
CA LEU A 642 19.90 23.47 5.73
C LEU A 642 20.45 24.90 5.90
N PRO A 643 20.83 25.30 7.13
CA PRO A 643 21.49 26.57 7.35
C PRO A 643 22.90 26.57 6.74
N GLU A 644 23.50 27.75 6.69
CA GLU A 644 24.92 27.89 6.32
C GLU A 644 25.85 27.35 7.41
N SER A 645 27.07 27.03 7.01
CA SER A 645 28.16 26.65 7.91
C SER A 645 27.81 25.44 8.77
N VAL A 646 27.33 24.37 8.13
CA VAL A 646 26.99 23.12 8.81
C VAL A 646 27.62 21.91 8.17
N ALA A 647 27.86 20.89 8.98
CA ALA A 647 28.22 19.57 8.51
C ALA A 647 27.04 18.63 8.73
N VAL A 648 26.67 17.91 7.67
CA VAL A 648 25.70 16.82 7.73
C VAL A 648 26.48 15.52 7.81
N ASN A 649 26.35 14.80 8.92
CA ASN A 649 26.94 13.48 9.10
C ASN A 649 25.86 12.42 8.89
N ILE A 650 26.17 11.40 8.10
CA ILE A 650 25.30 10.27 7.79
C ILE A 650 26.02 8.99 8.17
N THR A 651 25.41 8.20 9.04
CA THR A 651 25.98 6.95 9.59
C THR A 651 24.91 5.87 9.69
N HIS A 652 25.33 4.60 9.69
CA HIS A 652 24.41 3.47 9.77
C HIS A 652 23.69 3.41 11.13
N ALA A 653 22.37 3.18 11.11
CA ALA A 653 21.45 3.28 12.26
C ALA A 653 20.66 1.99 12.51
N GLY A 654 21.29 0.85 12.21
CA GLY A 654 20.69 -0.47 12.33
C GLY A 654 19.82 -0.83 11.12
N GLN A 655 19.23 -2.01 11.19
CA GLN A 655 18.40 -2.58 10.13
C GLN A 655 16.98 -2.85 10.63
N VAL A 656 16.04 -2.99 9.70
CA VAL A 656 14.68 -3.47 9.96
C VAL A 656 14.30 -4.55 8.96
N LEU A 657 13.48 -5.53 9.38
CA LEU A 657 12.98 -6.57 8.49
C LEU A 657 11.81 -6.06 7.64
N VAL A 658 11.95 -6.21 6.33
CA VAL A 658 10.93 -5.94 5.32
C VAL A 658 10.67 -7.18 4.49
N SER A 659 9.51 -7.23 3.83
CA SER A 659 9.15 -8.34 2.95
C SER A 659 9.41 -7.97 1.48
N LYS A 660 10.12 -8.81 0.75
CA LYS A 660 10.31 -8.70 -0.71
C LYS A 660 9.44 -9.71 -1.45
N ASN A 661 8.67 -9.25 -2.42
CA ASN A 661 7.69 -10.08 -3.13
C ASN A 661 8.20 -10.57 -4.49
N GLU A 662 9.04 -11.60 -4.50
CA GLU A 662 9.56 -12.19 -5.74
C GLU A 662 8.49 -12.94 -6.56
N SER A 663 7.32 -13.19 -5.96
CA SER A 663 6.21 -13.93 -6.59
C SER A 663 5.21 -13.06 -7.35
N ARG A 664 5.43 -11.73 -7.40
CA ARG A 664 4.51 -10.77 -8.01
C ARG A 664 4.59 -10.77 -9.52
#